data_AF-A0A355FBZ7-F1
#
_entry.id   AF-A0A355FBZ7-F1
#
_cell.length_a   1.000
_cell.length_b   1.000
_cell.length_c   1.000
_cell.angle_alpha   90.00
_cell.angle_beta   90.00
_cell.angle_gamma   90.00
#
_symmetry.space_group_name_H-M   'P 1'
#
loop_
_entity.id
_entity.type
_entity.pdbx_description
1 polymer ?
#
loop_
_entity_poly.entity_id
_entity_poly.type
_entity_poly.pdbx_seq_one_letter_code
_entity_poly.pdbx_strand_id
1 'polypeptide(L)'
;MQTSSSRQAEPVLKAGLLSAFALWVVFAASLLGAPGAPEQEVATAPWALLEAVTTVSLDTTTLSGLGLQVSGHEGSVRGHALHPLSVVPAGTPSFAAMGQIDLRAAVGADGFHGFEGGALRHRGGFLLRGPAGTFDLSTLELRVGAKATVLELVDATGEAVLTTEYAQWELDKATGALRYLNADLRPTLALARKLGDERYTTVTVGILDLDATLQIGDIPPGPAIVGETPPPCGDWSGNVDVGLVNMSSFAQAGVATVNGRSVVVVLPSAELENVGTANVPWYSKFTNLGNPPWNDQHPFLVWQMARVSGGVFEPLGRSDLKHAFLTINSGCAPGACTDSHVLGISCADVYGTGTNNSVGSLAPRSEVTASTGIWSHCGGIPSHFDTNGDCVQDFSGSGENAFTHGLKAAEADLQVAGATYYVEAFYIVRNDINIFNSMGHRQVAPAKPAATWTFPTAGAYTQGPAINSWVNPTTPGAGADNRTLDTGEGRVQLAVKVTTLAGSPTRHRYAYALQNHDFDRRIKSFRVPFNTAIGVVENIAFADGDGFAANDWVGVPDATGITWTAPAAATPPAELDYASVISFRFDSDQTSAAALASLGVFEAGAPTQLNLQTLAPATGAVTPGDYHTVTPCRLLDTRTVGDGATPITSGTVRELNVLGVTACGIPAEATAVAINVTAINPGDSGYLVVYSSTDPPTASTLTFGAGAVRTNNAISKLTVDGKLKIRPVLTTGGSVHVAIDVAGYFAPGTP
;
A
#
# COMPACT_ATOMS: atom_id res chain seq x y z
N MET A 1 3.20 -60.01 37.01
CA MET A 1 3.84 -61.17 36.37
C MET A 1 4.78 -60.65 35.29
N GLN A 2 5.97 -61.26 35.21
CA GLN A 2 7.18 -60.97 34.43
C GLN A 2 6.95 -60.78 32.91
N THR A 3 7.52 -59.75 32.27
CA THR A 3 8.80 -59.62 31.51
C THR A 3 8.68 -59.76 29.99
N SER A 4 9.64 -59.09 29.34
CA SER A 4 9.82 -58.75 27.93
C SER A 4 10.38 -59.86 27.02
N SER A 5 10.63 -59.44 25.76
CA SER A 5 11.55 -59.96 24.72
C SER A 5 10.86 -60.75 23.59
N SER A 6 11.35 -60.88 22.35
CA SER A 6 12.20 -60.11 21.42
C SER A 6 12.46 -61.01 20.19
N ARG A 7 12.58 -60.41 18.98
CA ARG A 7 13.39 -60.84 17.81
C ARG A 7 13.06 -62.11 16.98
N GLN A 8 12.78 -61.81 15.69
CA GLN A 8 13.24 -62.38 14.40
C GLN A 8 13.84 -63.80 14.27
N ALA A 9 13.50 -64.48 13.16
CA ALA A 9 14.40 -64.84 12.03
C ALA A 9 13.67 -65.70 10.95
N GLU A 10 13.94 -65.44 9.65
CA GLU A 10 13.69 -66.37 8.51
C GLU A 10 14.72 -67.52 8.47
N PRO A 11 14.63 -68.59 7.63
CA PRO A 11 15.05 -68.55 6.19
C PRO A 11 14.47 -69.64 5.21
N VAL A 12 14.92 -69.60 3.94
CA VAL A 12 15.25 -70.70 2.97
C VAL A 12 14.49 -70.80 1.60
N LEU A 13 15.03 -70.11 0.58
CA LEU A 13 15.69 -70.57 -0.68
C LEU A 13 15.36 -71.91 -1.41
N LYS A 14 15.04 -71.87 -2.74
CA LYS A 14 15.83 -72.37 -3.93
C LYS A 14 14.99 -72.73 -5.18
N ALA A 15 15.39 -72.22 -6.37
CA ALA A 15 15.88 -73.00 -7.55
C ALA A 15 16.02 -72.13 -8.83
N GLY A 16 17.15 -72.24 -9.55
CA GLY A 16 17.47 -71.61 -10.86
C GLY A 16 16.94 -72.39 -12.07
N LEU A 17 17.14 -72.00 -13.34
CA LEU A 17 18.42 -71.84 -14.06
C LEU A 17 18.23 -71.20 -15.49
N LEU A 18 19.20 -70.37 -15.92
CA LEU A 18 19.85 -70.25 -17.27
C LEU A 18 18.99 -70.04 -18.55
N SER A 19 19.22 -69.07 -19.46
CA SER A 19 20.47 -68.60 -20.10
C SER A 19 20.24 -67.33 -20.95
N ALA A 20 21.19 -66.38 -20.99
CA ALA A 20 21.72 -65.69 -22.19
C ALA A 20 22.50 -64.41 -21.80
N PHE A 21 23.82 -64.45 -22.00
CA PHE A 21 24.76 -63.32 -21.92
C PHE A 21 25.19 -63.01 -23.36
N ALA A 22 24.94 -61.79 -23.85
CA ALA A 22 25.74 -61.03 -24.82
C ALA A 22 24.89 -59.96 -25.54
N LEU A 23 24.92 -58.72 -25.04
CA LEU A 23 25.23 -57.52 -25.82
C LEU A 23 25.21 -56.32 -24.86
N TRP A 24 26.40 -55.86 -24.49
CA TRP A 24 26.63 -54.48 -24.06
C TRP A 24 26.86 -53.65 -25.34
N VAL A 25 26.51 -52.36 -25.26
CA VAL A 25 26.57 -51.28 -26.28
C VAL A 25 25.26 -51.08 -27.06
N VAL A 26 24.75 -49.85 -26.97
CA VAL A 26 23.51 -49.26 -27.52
C VAL A 26 22.24 -49.49 -26.69
N PHE A 27 22.02 -48.68 -25.65
CA PHE A 27 20.75 -47.98 -25.32
C PHE A 27 20.97 -47.11 -24.07
N ALA A 28 21.77 -46.05 -24.24
CA ALA A 28 21.88 -44.95 -23.29
C ALA A 28 21.50 -43.67 -24.02
N ALA A 29 20.22 -43.54 -24.37
CA ALA A 29 19.65 -42.35 -25.00
C ALA A 29 18.13 -42.34 -24.83
N SER A 30 17.63 -42.19 -23.59
CA SER A 30 16.20 -41.93 -23.35
C SER A 30 15.90 -41.46 -21.91
N LEU A 31 16.73 -40.57 -21.35
CA LEU A 31 16.48 -39.91 -20.05
C LEU A 31 16.81 -38.41 -20.05
N LEU A 32 16.78 -37.76 -21.22
CA LEU A 32 16.64 -36.32 -21.33
C LEU A 32 15.17 -36.06 -21.67
N GLY A 33 14.39 -35.66 -20.67
CA GLY A 33 13.06 -35.11 -20.91
C GLY A 33 13.23 -33.87 -21.77
N ALA A 34 12.74 -33.93 -23.01
CA ALA A 34 12.50 -32.72 -23.78
C ALA A 34 11.54 -31.83 -22.97
N PRO A 35 11.76 -30.50 -22.95
CA PRO A 35 10.74 -29.60 -22.43
C PRO A 35 9.44 -29.87 -23.20
N GLY A 36 8.34 -30.05 -22.47
CA GLY A 36 7.02 -30.15 -23.09
C GLY A 36 6.81 -28.92 -23.98
N ALA A 37 6.38 -29.14 -25.22
CA ALA A 37 6.00 -28.05 -26.11
C ALA A 37 4.94 -27.18 -25.38
N PRO A 38 5.11 -25.85 -25.33
CA PRO A 38 4.02 -24.99 -24.90
C PRO A 38 2.84 -25.17 -25.85
N GLU A 39 1.66 -25.09 -25.28
CA GLU A 39 0.36 -25.12 -25.95
C GLU A 39 0.35 -24.06 -27.07
N GLN A 40 0.45 -24.49 -28.33
CA GLN A 40 0.46 -23.59 -29.48
C GLN A 40 -1.01 -23.26 -29.81
N GLU A 41 -1.61 -22.32 -29.07
CA GLU A 41 -2.99 -21.87 -29.32
C GLU A 41 -3.15 -21.09 -30.65
N VAL A 42 -2.04 -20.61 -31.25
CA VAL A 42 -2.05 -19.83 -32.51
C VAL A 42 -1.01 -20.36 -33.50
N ALA A 43 -1.41 -20.50 -34.77
CA ALA A 43 -0.49 -20.92 -35.85
C ALA A 43 0.46 -19.76 -36.24
N THR A 44 1.76 -20.03 -36.26
CA THR A 44 2.82 -19.07 -36.63
C THR A 44 3.58 -19.49 -37.89
N ALA A 45 4.21 -18.51 -38.56
CA ALA A 45 5.15 -18.75 -39.65
C ALA A 45 6.54 -18.17 -39.29
N PRO A 46 7.64 -18.90 -39.61
CA PRO A 46 9.00 -18.46 -39.31
C PRO A 46 9.49 -17.38 -40.30
N TRP A 47 9.58 -16.14 -39.83
CA TRP A 47 10.18 -15.04 -40.59
C TRP A 47 11.66 -14.89 -40.25
N ALA A 48 12.53 -14.90 -41.26
CA ALA A 48 13.98 -14.81 -41.04
C ALA A 48 14.40 -13.37 -40.69
N LEU A 49 15.34 -13.19 -39.76
CA LEU A 49 15.94 -11.88 -39.52
C LEU A 49 16.96 -11.58 -40.64
N LEU A 50 16.78 -10.45 -41.33
CA LEU A 50 17.66 -9.97 -42.41
C LEU A 50 18.77 -9.07 -41.89
N GLU A 51 18.41 -8.18 -40.97
CA GLU A 51 19.33 -7.27 -40.28
C GLU A 51 18.89 -7.14 -38.82
N ALA A 52 19.84 -6.90 -37.94
CA ALA A 52 19.56 -6.60 -36.54
C ALA A 52 20.62 -5.69 -35.90
N VAL A 53 20.19 -4.88 -34.95
CA VAL A 53 21.05 -4.10 -34.06
C VAL A 53 20.58 -4.32 -32.63
N THR A 54 21.48 -4.76 -31.76
CA THR A 54 21.20 -4.95 -30.34
C THR A 54 21.84 -3.84 -29.53
N THR A 55 21.09 -3.17 -28.67
CA THR A 55 21.59 -2.13 -27.76
C THR A 55 21.53 -2.66 -26.33
N VAL A 56 22.63 -2.54 -25.59
CA VAL A 56 22.76 -3.13 -24.25
C VAL A 56 23.18 -2.07 -23.24
N SER A 57 22.27 -1.73 -22.33
CA SER A 57 22.53 -0.86 -21.18
C SER A 57 22.79 -1.71 -19.94
N LEU A 58 24.00 -1.68 -19.40
CA LEU A 58 24.36 -2.44 -18.19
C LEU A 58 24.38 -1.54 -16.96
N ASP A 59 23.73 -1.99 -15.89
CA ASP A 59 23.86 -1.36 -14.58
C ASP A 59 25.18 -1.80 -13.92
N THR A 60 26.21 -0.98 -14.14
CA THR A 60 27.55 -1.19 -13.59
C THR A 60 27.59 -1.19 -12.06
N THR A 61 26.67 -0.49 -11.38
CA THR A 61 26.61 -0.47 -9.91
C THR A 61 26.12 -1.81 -9.40
N THR A 62 25.01 -2.31 -9.96
CA THR A 62 24.45 -3.61 -9.59
C THR A 62 25.40 -4.74 -9.95
N LEU A 63 26.01 -4.71 -11.15
CA LEU A 63 27.03 -5.67 -11.55
C LEU A 63 28.23 -5.69 -10.61
N SER A 64 28.76 -4.51 -10.23
CA SER A 64 29.85 -4.42 -9.26
C SER A 64 29.45 -5.00 -7.91
N GLY A 65 28.20 -4.86 -7.49
CA GLY A 65 27.68 -5.45 -6.26
C GLY A 65 27.58 -6.97 -6.28
N LEU A 66 27.45 -7.55 -7.48
CA LEU A 66 27.58 -8.99 -7.74
C LEU A 66 29.04 -9.45 -7.91
N GLY A 67 30.00 -8.53 -7.81
CA GLY A 67 31.42 -8.81 -8.06
C GLY A 67 31.82 -8.85 -9.53
N LEU A 68 30.96 -8.36 -10.44
CA LEU A 68 31.22 -8.30 -11.87
C LEU A 68 31.67 -6.89 -12.29
N GLN A 69 32.71 -6.82 -13.10
CA GLN A 69 33.17 -5.61 -13.77
C GLN A 69 32.95 -5.74 -15.27
N VAL A 70 32.42 -4.67 -15.87
CA VAL A 70 32.27 -4.56 -17.32
C VAL A 70 33.55 -3.97 -17.90
N SER A 71 34.07 -4.54 -18.99
CA SER A 71 35.18 -3.94 -19.73
C SER A 71 35.05 -4.16 -21.23
N GLY A 72 35.44 -3.14 -22.01
CA GLY A 72 35.32 -3.13 -23.46
C GLY A 72 33.88 -2.91 -23.95
N HIS A 73 33.70 -1.98 -24.87
CA HIS A 73 32.46 -1.78 -25.62
C HIS A 73 32.85 -1.39 -27.05
N GLU A 74 33.11 -2.38 -27.91
CA GLU A 74 33.29 -2.08 -29.33
C GLU A 74 31.91 -1.94 -29.97
N GLY A 75 31.40 -0.70 -30.01
CA GLY A 75 30.11 -0.38 -30.62
C GLY A 75 30.15 -0.36 -32.15
N SER A 76 28.98 -0.55 -32.75
CA SER A 76 28.73 -0.32 -34.18
C SER A 76 28.52 1.16 -34.48
N VAL A 77 28.73 1.57 -35.74
CA VAL A 77 28.52 2.96 -36.21
C VAL A 77 27.03 3.33 -36.29
N ARG A 78 26.12 2.35 -36.31
CA ARG A 78 24.67 2.58 -36.26
C ARG A 78 24.24 2.62 -34.79
N GLY A 79 24.10 3.82 -34.24
CA GLY A 79 23.54 4.03 -32.92
C GLY A 79 22.07 3.62 -32.88
N HIS A 80 21.60 3.23 -31.68
CA HIS A 80 20.19 3.06 -31.34
C HIS A 80 19.37 4.21 -31.94
N ALA A 81 18.44 3.89 -32.82
CA ALA A 81 17.45 4.87 -33.22
C ALA A 81 16.57 5.09 -32.00
N LEU A 82 16.49 6.32 -31.49
CA LEU A 82 15.62 6.66 -30.37
C LEU A 82 14.19 6.26 -30.74
N HIS A 83 13.78 5.08 -30.29
CA HIS A 83 12.41 4.65 -30.35
C HIS A 83 11.70 5.30 -29.16
N PRO A 84 10.54 5.97 -29.34
CA PRO A 84 9.83 6.61 -28.24
C PRO A 84 9.51 5.68 -27.06
N LEU A 85 9.52 4.37 -27.31
CA LEU A 85 9.25 3.32 -26.33
C LEU A 85 10.47 2.82 -25.60
N SER A 86 11.65 3.05 -26.13
CA SER A 86 12.86 2.58 -25.49
C SER A 86 13.13 3.39 -24.23
N VAL A 87 13.34 2.70 -23.11
CA VAL A 87 13.84 3.30 -21.86
C VAL A 87 15.37 3.25 -21.80
N VAL A 88 16.03 2.75 -22.86
CA VAL A 88 17.48 2.70 -22.94
C VAL A 88 18.03 4.13 -23.11
N PRO A 89 19.02 4.55 -22.30
CA PRO A 89 19.61 5.88 -22.42
C PRO A 89 20.23 6.14 -23.80
N ALA A 90 20.14 7.38 -24.26
CA ALA A 90 20.82 7.82 -25.47
C ALA A 90 22.34 7.60 -25.37
N GLY A 91 22.98 7.14 -26.45
CA GLY A 91 24.41 6.87 -26.47
C GLY A 91 24.84 5.53 -25.83
N THR A 92 23.88 4.72 -25.38
CA THR A 92 24.14 3.32 -24.99
C THR A 92 24.82 2.54 -26.14
N PRO A 93 25.81 1.68 -25.86
CA PRO A 93 26.45 0.87 -26.89
C PRO A 93 25.46 -0.01 -27.67
N SER A 94 25.55 0.06 -29.00
CA SER A 94 24.77 -0.75 -29.94
C SER A 94 25.69 -1.61 -30.79
N PHE A 95 25.29 -2.84 -31.08
CA PHE A 95 26.07 -3.85 -31.79
C PHE A 95 25.28 -4.33 -33.01
N ALA A 96 25.85 -4.22 -34.20
CA ALA A 96 25.19 -4.62 -35.44
C ALA A 96 25.43 -6.11 -35.72
N ALA A 97 24.42 -6.79 -36.25
CA ALA A 97 24.49 -8.17 -36.67
C ALA A 97 25.68 -8.43 -37.63
N MET A 98 26.29 -9.61 -37.53
CA MET A 98 27.36 -10.02 -38.42
C MET A 98 27.27 -11.48 -38.81
N GLY A 99 27.81 -11.79 -39.99
CA GLY A 99 27.81 -13.14 -40.52
C GLY A 99 26.40 -13.60 -40.90
N GLN A 100 26.18 -14.90 -40.83
CA GLN A 100 24.88 -15.51 -41.08
C GLN A 100 23.96 -15.30 -39.86
N ILE A 101 22.73 -14.85 -40.11
CA ILE A 101 21.70 -14.70 -39.08
C ILE A 101 20.80 -15.93 -39.17
N ASP A 102 20.80 -16.75 -38.12
CA ASP A 102 20.00 -17.97 -38.05
C ASP A 102 18.74 -17.80 -37.18
N LEU A 103 18.68 -16.74 -36.38
CA LEU A 103 17.53 -16.39 -35.55
C LEU A 103 16.32 -16.07 -36.43
N ARG A 104 15.15 -16.61 -36.05
CA ARG A 104 13.87 -16.38 -36.74
C ARG A 104 12.82 -15.89 -35.76
N ALA A 105 11.82 -15.17 -36.26
CA ALA A 105 10.66 -14.73 -35.52
C ALA A 105 9.44 -15.59 -35.87
N ALA A 106 8.72 -16.08 -34.85
CA ALA A 106 7.39 -16.66 -34.97
C ALA A 106 6.37 -15.55 -35.23
N VAL A 107 5.79 -15.49 -36.43
CA VAL A 107 4.80 -14.47 -36.80
C VAL A 107 3.45 -15.11 -37.09
N GLY A 108 2.44 -14.74 -36.29
CA GLY A 108 1.04 -15.13 -36.43
C GLY A 108 0.17 -14.01 -37.01
N ALA A 109 -1.12 -14.30 -37.18
CA ALA A 109 -2.10 -13.32 -37.67
C ALA A 109 -2.23 -12.08 -36.78
N ASP A 110 -2.09 -12.29 -35.47
CA ASP A 110 -2.14 -11.35 -34.36
C ASP A 110 -0.79 -10.69 -34.03
N GLY A 111 0.35 -11.22 -34.51
CA GLY A 111 1.64 -10.52 -34.40
C GLY A 111 2.84 -11.42 -34.11
N PHE A 112 3.80 -10.89 -33.35
CA PHE A 112 5.01 -11.58 -32.94
C PHE A 112 4.73 -12.49 -31.73
N HIS A 113 5.13 -13.76 -31.83
CA HIS A 113 4.93 -14.79 -30.79
C HIS A 113 6.24 -15.27 -30.15
N GLY A 114 7.35 -14.57 -30.41
CA GLY A 114 8.68 -14.94 -29.96
C GLY A 114 9.59 -15.37 -31.11
N PHE A 115 10.73 -15.93 -30.74
CA PHE A 115 11.79 -16.36 -31.64
C PHE A 115 11.77 -17.89 -31.81
N GLU A 116 12.11 -18.37 -33.02
CA GLU A 116 12.15 -19.79 -33.37
C GLU A 116 13.59 -20.22 -33.69
N GLY A 117 14.32 -20.64 -32.65
CA GLY A 117 15.67 -21.21 -32.75
C GLY A 117 16.71 -20.32 -33.44
N GLY A 118 17.95 -20.84 -33.55
CA GLY A 118 19.06 -20.13 -34.17
C GLY A 118 19.77 -19.13 -33.26
N ALA A 119 20.80 -18.48 -33.81
CA ALA A 119 21.63 -17.51 -33.11
C ALA A 119 21.78 -16.22 -33.93
N LEU A 120 22.01 -15.11 -33.23
CA LEU A 120 22.31 -13.80 -33.78
C LEU A 120 23.62 -13.29 -33.20
N ARG A 121 24.66 -13.21 -34.03
CA ARG A 121 25.99 -12.71 -33.66
C ARG A 121 26.18 -11.26 -34.05
N HIS A 122 26.92 -10.51 -33.26
CA HIS A 122 27.17 -9.08 -33.52
C HIS A 122 28.65 -8.73 -33.63
N ARG A 123 28.93 -7.62 -34.31
CA ARG A 123 30.25 -6.98 -34.30
C ARG A 123 30.44 -6.27 -32.96
N GLY A 124 31.30 -6.82 -32.13
CA GLY A 124 31.63 -6.28 -30.82
C GLY A 124 30.69 -6.76 -29.72
N GLY A 125 30.88 -6.19 -28.54
CA GLY A 125 30.23 -6.60 -27.31
C GLY A 125 31.05 -6.15 -26.11
N PHE A 126 31.09 -6.96 -25.06
CA PHE A 126 31.74 -6.61 -23.79
C PHE A 126 32.28 -7.83 -23.06
N LEU A 127 33.08 -7.61 -22.02
CA LEU A 127 33.53 -8.66 -21.11
C LEU A 127 32.91 -8.42 -19.74
N LEU A 128 32.41 -9.49 -19.11
CA LEU A 128 32.10 -9.49 -17.69
C LEU A 128 33.21 -10.22 -16.93
N ARG A 129 33.91 -9.52 -16.04
CA ARG A 129 35.01 -10.07 -15.25
C ARG A 129 34.60 -10.15 -13.79
N GLY A 130 34.77 -11.30 -13.16
CA GLY A 130 34.51 -11.43 -11.73
C GLY A 130 35.27 -12.58 -11.07
N PRO A 131 34.94 -12.90 -9.81
CA PRO A 131 35.59 -13.96 -9.04
C PRO A 131 35.57 -15.33 -9.73
N ALA A 132 34.56 -15.59 -10.55
CA ALA A 132 34.37 -16.84 -11.28
C ALA A 132 35.12 -16.91 -12.61
N GLY A 133 35.85 -15.85 -12.99
CA GLY A 133 36.57 -15.75 -14.26
C GLY A 133 36.06 -14.63 -15.16
N THR A 134 36.39 -14.73 -16.44
CA THR A 134 35.93 -13.80 -17.49
C THR A 134 34.88 -14.49 -18.34
N PHE A 135 33.72 -13.86 -18.47
CA PHE A 135 32.66 -14.23 -19.40
C PHE A 135 32.82 -13.35 -20.64
N ASP A 136 33.21 -13.97 -21.74
CA ASP A 136 33.56 -13.27 -22.97
C ASP A 136 32.33 -13.09 -23.87
N LEU A 137 31.72 -11.92 -23.80
CA LEU A 137 30.63 -11.48 -24.68
C LEU A 137 31.15 -10.49 -25.74
N SER A 138 32.44 -10.54 -26.10
CA SER A 138 33.05 -9.60 -27.07
C SER A 138 32.56 -9.79 -28.50
N THR A 139 31.97 -10.95 -28.78
CA THR A 139 31.17 -11.23 -29.98
C THR A 139 29.76 -11.54 -29.51
N LEU A 140 29.02 -10.49 -29.14
CA LEU A 140 27.70 -10.61 -28.52
C LEU A 140 26.83 -11.58 -29.35
N GLU A 141 26.51 -12.73 -28.77
CA GLU A 141 25.66 -13.75 -29.39
C GLU A 141 24.35 -13.85 -28.60
N LEU A 142 23.23 -13.70 -29.30
CA LEU A 142 21.90 -13.93 -28.77
C LEU A 142 21.36 -15.26 -29.29
N ARG A 143 20.75 -16.06 -28.41
CA ARG A 143 20.00 -17.26 -28.80
C ARG A 143 18.64 -17.30 -28.12
N VAL A 144 17.71 -18.08 -28.66
CA VAL A 144 16.41 -18.30 -28.02
C VAL A 144 16.60 -19.05 -26.69
N GLY A 145 16.01 -18.52 -25.63
CA GLY A 145 16.02 -19.12 -24.30
C GLY A 145 14.94 -20.19 -24.13
N ALA A 146 14.61 -20.50 -22.87
CA ALA A 146 13.62 -21.52 -22.53
C ALA A 146 12.19 -21.17 -22.99
N LYS A 147 11.88 -19.87 -23.13
CA LYS A 147 10.63 -19.37 -23.71
C LYS A 147 10.96 -18.71 -25.05
N ALA A 148 10.07 -18.83 -26.03
CA ALA A 148 10.27 -18.21 -27.35
C ALA A 148 10.45 -16.69 -27.27
N THR A 149 9.82 -16.02 -26.30
CA THR A 149 9.94 -14.57 -26.08
C THR A 149 11.19 -14.13 -25.32
N VAL A 150 12.09 -15.06 -25.00
CA VAL A 150 13.31 -14.79 -24.22
C VAL A 150 14.54 -15.03 -25.08
N LEU A 151 15.49 -14.11 -24.99
CA LEU A 151 16.82 -14.22 -25.56
C LEU A 151 17.87 -14.39 -24.46
N GLU A 152 18.81 -15.30 -24.68
CA GLU A 152 19.99 -15.52 -23.85
C GLU A 152 21.21 -14.89 -24.51
N LEU A 153 22.04 -14.18 -23.73
CA LEU A 153 23.35 -13.71 -24.13
C LEU A 153 24.37 -14.80 -23.82
N VAL A 154 25.06 -15.26 -24.86
CA VAL A 154 25.94 -16.43 -24.81
C VAL A 154 27.39 -15.98 -24.89
N ASP A 155 28.21 -16.48 -23.98
CA ASP A 155 29.65 -16.20 -24.01
C ASP A 155 30.39 -17.03 -25.09
N ALA A 156 31.67 -16.73 -25.30
CA ALA A 156 32.53 -17.41 -26.27
C ALA A 156 32.69 -18.93 -26.02
N THR A 157 32.28 -19.43 -24.84
CA THR A 157 32.29 -20.87 -24.52
C THR A 157 30.99 -21.57 -24.91
N GLY A 158 29.95 -20.82 -25.29
CA GLY A 158 28.62 -21.32 -25.59
C GLY A 158 27.67 -21.37 -24.38
N GLU A 159 28.08 -20.84 -23.22
CA GLU A 159 27.24 -20.78 -22.03
C GLU A 159 26.42 -19.49 -22.01
N ALA A 160 25.11 -19.60 -21.73
CA ALA A 160 24.29 -18.41 -21.52
C ALA A 160 24.62 -17.79 -20.16
N VAL A 161 25.00 -16.52 -20.17
CA VAL A 161 25.44 -15.78 -18.98
C VAL A 161 24.39 -14.78 -18.53
N LEU A 162 23.67 -14.14 -19.46
CA LEU A 162 22.52 -13.29 -19.17
C LEU A 162 21.30 -13.78 -19.96
N THR A 163 20.11 -13.47 -19.47
CA THR A 163 18.83 -13.73 -20.14
C THR A 163 17.97 -12.49 -20.08
N THR A 164 17.15 -12.27 -21.10
CA THR A 164 16.15 -11.21 -21.11
C THR A 164 14.86 -11.67 -20.41
N GLU A 165 14.14 -10.75 -19.76
CA GLU A 165 12.77 -10.94 -19.32
C GLU A 165 11.91 -9.70 -19.58
N TYR A 166 10.59 -9.89 -19.64
CA TYR A 166 9.59 -8.81 -19.77
C TYR A 166 9.83 -7.84 -20.91
N ALA A 167 10.40 -8.34 -22.01
CA ALA A 167 10.56 -7.53 -23.19
C ALA A 167 9.20 -7.08 -23.72
N GLN A 168 9.16 -5.83 -24.12
CA GLN A 168 8.08 -5.25 -24.89
C GLN A 168 8.40 -5.39 -26.37
N TRP A 169 7.40 -5.42 -27.26
CA TRP A 169 7.71 -5.51 -28.68
C TRP A 169 6.68 -4.85 -29.59
N GLU A 170 7.12 -4.45 -30.77
CA GLU A 170 6.28 -4.00 -31.87
C GLU A 170 6.71 -4.69 -33.16
N LEU A 171 5.72 -5.13 -33.95
CA LEU A 171 5.95 -5.74 -35.26
C LEU A 171 5.10 -5.03 -36.32
N ASP A 172 5.76 -4.36 -37.26
CA ASP A 172 5.14 -3.92 -38.50
C ASP A 172 5.23 -5.04 -39.55
N LYS A 173 4.13 -5.75 -39.76
CA LYS A 173 4.04 -6.86 -40.71
C LYS A 173 4.19 -6.42 -42.17
N ALA A 174 3.92 -5.15 -42.49
CA ALA A 174 4.01 -4.63 -43.86
C ALA A 174 5.44 -4.26 -44.24
N THR A 175 6.25 -3.82 -43.28
CA THR A 175 7.66 -3.48 -43.51
C THR A 175 8.63 -4.55 -43.00
N GLY A 176 8.15 -5.49 -42.19
CA GLY A 176 8.99 -6.47 -41.49
C GLY A 176 9.77 -5.88 -40.32
N ALA A 177 9.52 -4.64 -39.89
CA ALA A 177 10.24 -4.05 -38.78
C ALA A 177 9.80 -4.67 -37.45
N LEU A 178 10.74 -5.29 -36.73
CA LEU A 178 10.56 -5.79 -35.37
C LEU A 178 11.36 -4.90 -34.40
N ARG A 179 10.69 -4.46 -33.35
CA ARG A 179 11.26 -3.80 -32.17
C ARG A 179 11.06 -4.73 -31.00
N TYR A 180 12.14 -5.20 -30.39
CA TYR A 180 12.11 -5.94 -29.13
C TYR A 180 12.81 -5.05 -28.11
N LEU A 181 12.05 -4.51 -27.18
CA LEU A 181 12.40 -3.32 -26.42
C LEU A 181 12.37 -3.62 -24.93
N ASN A 182 13.14 -2.85 -24.17
CA ASN A 182 13.04 -2.72 -22.72
C ASN A 182 13.19 -4.05 -21.98
N ALA A 183 13.93 -4.98 -22.54
CA ALA A 183 14.05 -6.32 -22.00
C ALA A 183 15.00 -6.30 -20.80
N ASP A 184 14.49 -6.58 -19.60
CA ASP A 184 15.29 -6.68 -18.38
C ASP A 184 16.36 -7.75 -18.56
N LEU A 185 17.64 -7.43 -18.35
CA LEU A 185 18.73 -8.40 -18.36
C LEU A 185 18.96 -8.97 -16.97
N ARG A 186 19.02 -10.30 -16.86
CA ARG A 186 19.22 -11.02 -15.61
C ARG A 186 20.33 -12.07 -15.72
N PRO A 187 21.11 -12.32 -14.65
CA PRO A 187 22.01 -13.47 -14.59
C PRO A 187 21.25 -14.78 -14.84
N THR A 188 21.78 -15.64 -15.71
CA THR A 188 21.26 -17.00 -15.83
C THR A 188 21.56 -17.80 -14.56
N LEU A 189 20.88 -18.94 -14.39
CA LEU A 189 21.20 -19.86 -13.29
C LEU A 189 22.67 -20.34 -13.34
N ALA A 190 23.24 -20.48 -14.54
CA ALA A 190 24.64 -20.86 -14.73
C ALA A 190 25.58 -19.77 -14.17
N LEU A 191 25.37 -18.51 -14.56
CA LEU A 191 26.14 -17.39 -14.03
C LEU A 191 25.93 -17.24 -12.51
N ALA A 192 24.68 -17.31 -12.04
CA ALA A 192 24.35 -17.18 -10.63
C ALA A 192 25.07 -18.22 -9.75
N ARG A 193 25.11 -19.49 -10.19
CA ARG A 193 25.86 -20.56 -9.52
C ARG A 193 27.36 -20.30 -9.50
N LYS A 194 27.92 -19.81 -10.60
CA LYS A 194 29.34 -19.42 -10.68
C LYS A 194 29.67 -18.26 -9.74
N LEU A 195 28.75 -17.33 -9.56
CA LEU A 195 28.84 -16.23 -8.59
C LEU A 195 28.56 -16.68 -7.13
N GLY A 196 28.16 -17.93 -6.93
CA GLY A 196 27.98 -18.55 -5.61
C GLY A 196 26.59 -18.41 -5.00
N ASP A 197 25.59 -17.88 -5.72
CA ASP A 197 24.23 -17.72 -5.20
C ASP A 197 23.16 -17.71 -6.30
N GLU A 198 22.22 -18.66 -6.26
CA GLU A 198 21.13 -18.78 -7.25
C GLU A 198 20.14 -17.60 -7.17
N ARG A 199 20.08 -16.87 -6.05
CA ARG A 199 19.19 -15.70 -5.89
C ARG A 199 19.52 -14.57 -6.87
N TYR A 200 20.73 -14.54 -7.42
CA TYR A 200 21.12 -13.54 -8.42
C TYR A 200 20.32 -13.63 -9.72
N THR A 201 19.64 -14.75 -9.98
CA THR A 201 18.70 -14.87 -11.12
C THR A 201 17.53 -13.90 -11.07
N THR A 202 17.24 -13.31 -9.91
CA THR A 202 16.17 -12.32 -9.72
C THR A 202 16.64 -10.86 -9.85
N VAL A 203 17.95 -10.65 -10.04
CA VAL A 203 18.54 -9.31 -10.09
C VAL A 203 18.58 -8.83 -11.53
N THR A 204 17.98 -7.67 -11.76
CA THR A 204 18.09 -6.96 -13.05
C THR A 204 19.43 -6.23 -13.10
N VAL A 205 20.25 -6.55 -14.09
CA VAL A 205 21.62 -6.04 -14.28
C VAL A 205 21.76 -5.14 -15.50
N GLY A 206 20.66 -4.87 -16.20
CA GLY A 206 20.65 -4.03 -17.39
C GLY A 206 19.33 -4.12 -18.15
N ILE A 207 19.30 -3.48 -19.31
CA ILE A 207 18.18 -3.46 -20.26
C ILE A 207 18.74 -3.71 -21.66
N LEU A 208 18.01 -4.47 -22.48
CA LEU A 208 18.35 -4.77 -23.86
C LEU A 208 17.22 -4.35 -24.80
N ASP A 209 17.60 -3.69 -25.88
CA ASP A 209 16.78 -3.49 -27.08
C ASP A 209 17.38 -4.25 -28.26
N LEU A 210 16.53 -4.75 -29.15
CA LEU A 210 16.86 -5.38 -30.41
C LEU A 210 15.94 -4.80 -31.51
N ASP A 211 16.58 -4.08 -32.43
CA ASP A 211 15.98 -3.56 -33.65
C ASP A 211 16.27 -4.54 -34.79
N ALA A 212 15.25 -5.18 -35.35
CA ALA A 212 15.43 -6.13 -36.45
C ALA A 212 14.57 -5.80 -37.68
N THR A 213 15.05 -6.19 -38.85
CA THR A 213 14.26 -6.25 -40.09
C THR A 213 14.05 -7.71 -40.46
N LEU A 214 12.81 -8.12 -40.57
CA LEU A 214 12.40 -9.48 -40.91
C LEU A 214 12.14 -9.63 -42.41
N GLN A 215 12.42 -10.82 -42.92
CA GLN A 215 11.92 -11.25 -44.21
C GLN A 215 10.41 -11.45 -44.11
N ILE A 216 9.65 -10.62 -44.83
CA ILE A 216 8.20 -10.76 -44.93
C ILE A 216 7.89 -12.10 -45.58
N GLY A 217 7.15 -12.94 -44.85
CA GLY A 217 6.67 -14.24 -45.29
C GLY A 217 5.15 -14.32 -45.30
N ASP A 218 4.62 -15.47 -45.69
CA ASP A 218 3.20 -15.74 -45.56
C ASP A 218 2.79 -15.73 -44.09
N ILE A 219 1.62 -15.17 -43.79
CA ILE A 219 1.05 -15.13 -42.44
C ILE A 219 -0.05 -16.20 -42.40
N PRO A 220 -0.02 -17.14 -41.45
CA PRO A 220 -1.08 -18.12 -41.29
C PRO A 220 -2.44 -17.42 -41.06
N PRO A 221 -3.55 -17.96 -41.56
CA PRO A 221 -4.87 -17.43 -41.24
C PRO A 221 -5.08 -17.48 -39.72
N GLY A 222 -5.57 -16.38 -39.15
CA GLY A 222 -5.91 -16.31 -37.73
C GLY A 222 -7.06 -17.25 -37.39
N PRO A 223 -7.23 -17.61 -36.10
CA PRO A 223 -8.38 -18.40 -35.67
C PRO A 223 -9.68 -17.69 -36.07
N ALA A 224 -10.66 -18.46 -36.57
CA ALA A 224 -12.00 -17.93 -36.80
C ALA A 224 -12.64 -17.62 -35.45
N ILE A 225 -13.03 -16.36 -35.22
CA ILE A 225 -13.72 -15.95 -33.99
C ILE A 225 -15.10 -16.59 -34.00
N VAL A 226 -15.37 -17.50 -33.06
CA VAL A 226 -16.68 -18.12 -32.86
C VAL A 226 -17.34 -17.42 -31.65
N GLY A 227 -18.24 -16.47 -31.88
CA GLY A 227 -18.96 -15.74 -30.81
C GLY A 227 -19.09 -14.23 -31.06
N GLU A 228 -19.14 -13.46 -29.97
CA GLU A 228 -19.10 -11.98 -30.00
C GLU A 228 -17.70 -11.51 -30.39
N THR A 229 -17.62 -10.61 -31.35
CA THR A 229 -16.35 -10.00 -31.77
C THR A 229 -15.97 -8.92 -30.75
N PRO A 230 -14.73 -8.90 -30.23
CA PRO A 230 -14.29 -7.82 -29.36
C PRO A 230 -14.49 -6.43 -30.02
N PRO A 231 -14.75 -5.39 -29.22
CA PRO A 231 -14.94 -4.05 -29.75
C PRO A 231 -13.69 -3.58 -30.50
N PRO A 232 -13.83 -2.88 -31.64
CA PRO A 232 -12.69 -2.31 -32.36
C PRO A 232 -11.92 -1.33 -31.48
N CYS A 233 -10.63 -1.09 -31.76
CA CYS A 233 -9.75 -0.25 -30.92
C CYS A 233 -10.28 1.17 -30.60
N GLY A 234 -11.17 1.72 -31.43
CA GLY A 234 -11.79 3.04 -31.20
C GLY A 234 -13.11 3.01 -30.43
N ASP A 235 -13.57 1.82 -30.01
CA ASP A 235 -14.77 1.65 -29.19
C ASP A 235 -14.38 1.57 -27.71
N TRP A 236 -14.81 2.60 -26.98
CA TRP A 236 -14.57 2.82 -25.56
C TRP A 236 -15.83 2.56 -24.71
N SER A 237 -16.86 1.97 -25.31
CA SER A 237 -18.09 1.64 -24.59
C SER A 237 -17.87 0.48 -23.61
N GLY A 238 -18.59 0.49 -22.48
CA GLY A 238 -18.49 -0.52 -21.43
C GLY A 238 -17.80 0.00 -20.16
N ASN A 239 -17.39 -0.93 -19.30
CA ASN A 239 -16.71 -0.62 -18.05
C ASN A 239 -15.20 -0.86 -18.19
N VAL A 240 -14.41 0.15 -17.81
CA VAL A 240 -12.97 0.02 -17.62
C VAL A 240 -12.73 -0.71 -16.30
N ASP A 241 -12.03 -1.84 -16.36
CA ASP A 241 -11.64 -2.63 -15.20
C ASP A 241 -10.30 -3.32 -15.50
N VAL A 242 -9.24 -2.94 -14.79
CA VAL A 242 -7.88 -3.45 -14.99
C VAL A 242 -7.41 -4.12 -13.72
N GLY A 243 -7.27 -5.43 -13.77
CA GLY A 243 -6.72 -6.20 -12.67
C GLY A 243 -5.20 -6.16 -12.69
N LEU A 244 -4.57 -5.89 -11.54
CA LEU A 244 -3.23 -6.42 -11.30
C LEU A 244 -3.40 -7.94 -11.10
N VAL A 245 -2.69 -8.75 -11.87
CA VAL A 245 -2.87 -10.22 -11.86
C VAL A 245 -1.62 -10.94 -11.36
N ASN A 246 -0.45 -10.30 -11.41
CA ASN A 246 0.78 -10.90 -10.91
C ASN A 246 1.87 -9.86 -10.59
N MET A 247 2.79 -10.26 -9.71
CA MET A 247 4.02 -9.55 -9.38
C MET A 247 5.13 -10.59 -9.24
N SER A 248 5.86 -10.84 -10.32
CA SER A 248 6.76 -11.99 -10.44
C SER A 248 8.19 -11.72 -9.96
N SER A 249 8.63 -10.46 -9.89
CA SER A 249 10.01 -10.13 -9.60
C SER A 249 10.17 -8.79 -8.87
N PHE A 250 11.29 -8.68 -8.15
CA PHE A 250 11.60 -7.56 -7.28
C PHE A 250 13.10 -7.31 -7.31
N ALA A 251 13.53 -6.09 -7.63
CA ALA A 251 14.93 -5.76 -7.81
C ALA A 251 15.37 -4.59 -6.93
N GLN A 252 16.66 -4.57 -6.63
CA GLN A 252 17.35 -3.38 -6.16
C GLN A 252 17.62 -2.46 -7.34
N ALA A 253 17.36 -1.15 -7.17
CA ALA A 253 17.84 -0.12 -8.10
C ALA A 253 19.16 0.53 -7.64
N GLY A 254 19.42 0.55 -6.33
CA GLY A 254 20.64 1.10 -5.75
C GLY A 254 20.62 1.10 -4.22
N VAL A 255 21.78 1.32 -3.61
CA VAL A 255 21.93 1.62 -2.18
C VAL A 255 22.65 2.95 -1.99
N ALA A 256 22.13 3.81 -1.11
CA ALA A 256 22.75 5.09 -0.77
C ALA A 256 22.40 5.50 0.68
N THR A 257 23.15 6.47 1.19
CA THR A 257 22.81 7.13 2.47
C THR A 257 21.86 8.28 2.20
N VAL A 258 20.63 8.19 2.70
CA VAL A 258 19.61 9.25 2.64
C VAL A 258 19.26 9.63 4.08
N ASN A 259 19.37 10.92 4.41
CA ASN A 259 19.14 11.46 5.77
C ASN A 259 19.91 10.73 6.89
N GLY A 260 21.16 10.34 6.62
CA GLY A 260 21.98 9.60 7.59
C GLY A 260 21.60 8.12 7.76
N ARG A 261 20.66 7.61 6.97
CA ARG A 261 20.23 6.20 6.97
C ARG A 261 20.65 5.52 5.68
N SER A 262 21.20 4.31 5.80
CA SER A 262 21.47 3.48 4.62
C SER A 262 20.16 2.89 4.10
N VAL A 263 19.80 3.23 2.86
CA VAL A 263 18.55 2.81 2.21
C VAL A 263 18.83 2.10 0.90
N VAL A 264 17.99 1.12 0.59
CA VAL A 264 17.92 0.43 -0.69
C VAL A 264 16.64 0.87 -1.42
N VAL A 265 16.75 1.10 -2.72
CA VAL A 265 15.59 1.33 -3.58
C VAL A 265 15.05 0.00 -4.09
N VAL A 266 13.78 -0.28 -3.81
CA VAL A 266 13.10 -1.54 -4.18
C VAL A 266 12.10 -1.31 -5.30
N LEU A 267 12.14 -2.15 -6.33
CA LEU A 267 11.29 -2.06 -7.51
C LEU A 267 10.55 -3.38 -7.73
N PRO A 268 9.22 -3.39 -7.80
CA PRO A 268 8.46 -4.55 -8.26
C PRO A 268 8.35 -4.58 -9.79
N SER A 269 8.20 -5.76 -10.37
CA SER A 269 7.48 -5.91 -11.64
C SER A 269 5.98 -5.94 -11.38
N ALA A 270 5.19 -5.58 -12.38
CA ALA A 270 3.74 -5.64 -12.29
C ALA A 270 3.11 -6.05 -13.61
N GLU A 271 2.24 -7.06 -13.56
CA GLU A 271 1.51 -7.63 -14.68
C GLU A 271 0.02 -7.36 -14.51
N LEU A 272 -0.57 -6.71 -15.50
CA LEU A 272 -1.94 -6.23 -15.50
C LEU A 272 -2.72 -6.87 -16.61
N GLU A 273 -4.02 -7.03 -16.42
CA GLU A 273 -4.95 -7.56 -17.41
C GLU A 273 -6.20 -6.69 -17.47
N ASN A 274 -6.67 -6.40 -18.68
CA ASN A 274 -7.99 -5.79 -18.85
C ASN A 274 -9.07 -6.87 -18.64
N VAL A 275 -9.65 -6.87 -17.45
CA VAL A 275 -10.72 -7.79 -17.02
C VAL A 275 -12.11 -7.18 -17.23
N GLY A 276 -12.17 -5.97 -17.78
CA GLY A 276 -13.39 -5.22 -18.04
C GLY A 276 -14.06 -5.58 -19.36
N THR A 277 -14.95 -4.69 -19.78
CA THR A 277 -15.70 -4.83 -21.04
C THR A 277 -15.45 -3.68 -22.00
N ALA A 278 -14.52 -2.77 -21.67
CA ALA A 278 -14.11 -1.64 -22.50
C ALA A 278 -12.60 -1.70 -22.75
N ASN A 279 -12.16 -1.23 -23.91
CA ASN A 279 -10.76 -0.95 -24.16
C ASN A 279 -10.26 0.16 -23.21
N VAL A 280 -8.98 0.12 -22.82
CA VAL A 280 -8.40 1.10 -21.90
C VAL A 280 -7.32 1.93 -22.59
N PRO A 281 -7.45 3.27 -22.64
CA PRO A 281 -6.39 4.14 -23.16
C PRO A 281 -5.07 3.96 -22.39
N TRP A 282 -4.00 3.78 -23.13
CA TRP A 282 -2.67 3.41 -22.63
C TRP A 282 -1.57 4.19 -23.34
N TYR A 283 -1.80 5.47 -23.53
CA TYR A 283 -0.92 6.35 -24.31
C TYR A 283 0.36 6.70 -23.53
N SER A 284 1.31 7.36 -24.18
CA SER A 284 2.39 8.04 -23.46
C SER A 284 1.92 9.39 -22.95
N LYS A 285 2.60 9.93 -21.94
CA LYS A 285 2.49 11.35 -21.59
C LYS A 285 2.70 12.24 -22.83
N PHE A 286 2.05 13.39 -22.82
CA PHE A 286 1.92 14.39 -23.87
C PHE A 286 1.26 13.88 -25.16
N THR A 287 0.33 12.92 -25.03
CA THR A 287 -0.50 12.45 -26.15
C THR A 287 -1.87 13.11 -26.09
N ASN A 288 -2.03 14.18 -26.86
CA ASN A 288 -3.28 14.93 -26.93
C ASN A 288 -4.34 14.18 -27.77
N LEU A 289 -5.35 13.59 -27.10
CA LEU A 289 -6.47 12.90 -27.74
C LEU A 289 -7.55 13.84 -28.29
N GLY A 290 -7.42 15.15 -28.09
CA GLY A 290 -8.17 16.16 -28.82
C GLY A 290 -9.67 16.26 -28.52
N ASN A 291 -10.11 16.26 -27.25
CA ASN A 291 -11.17 17.15 -26.69
C ASN A 291 -11.39 16.86 -25.18
N PRO A 292 -11.77 17.87 -24.35
CA PRO A 292 -11.89 17.69 -22.90
C PRO A 292 -13.01 16.73 -22.44
N PRO A 293 -12.81 16.00 -21.33
CA PRO A 293 -11.64 16.05 -20.46
C PRO A 293 -10.64 14.92 -20.75
N TRP A 294 -10.38 14.60 -22.03
CA TRP A 294 -9.32 13.66 -22.39
C TRP A 294 -8.00 14.42 -22.59
N ASN A 295 -7.47 14.94 -21.48
CA ASN A 295 -6.02 15.16 -21.29
C ASN A 295 -5.29 13.81 -21.31
N ASP A 296 -3.95 13.84 -21.35
CA ASP A 296 -3.08 12.66 -21.27
C ASP A 296 -3.69 11.52 -20.46
N GLN A 297 -3.96 10.41 -21.17
CA GLN A 297 -4.66 9.26 -20.61
C GLN A 297 -3.77 8.04 -20.67
N HIS A 298 -3.11 7.80 -19.56
CA HIS A 298 -2.26 6.65 -19.32
C HIS A 298 -2.29 6.28 -17.84
N PRO A 299 -2.16 5.00 -17.50
CA PRO A 299 -2.12 4.56 -16.10
C PRO A 299 -0.93 5.06 -15.33
N PHE A 300 -1.09 5.09 -14.01
CA PHE A 300 -0.01 5.39 -13.08
C PHE A 300 0.24 4.21 -12.16
N LEU A 301 1.50 3.93 -11.88
CA LEU A 301 1.91 2.89 -10.94
C LEU A 301 2.57 3.52 -9.71
N VAL A 302 2.15 3.08 -8.55
CA VAL A 302 2.77 3.37 -7.26
C VAL A 302 3.00 2.06 -6.50
N TRP A 303 4.02 2.00 -5.67
CA TRP A 303 4.28 0.83 -4.84
C TRP A 303 4.82 1.21 -3.46
N GLN A 304 4.60 0.32 -2.50
CA GLN A 304 5.05 0.46 -1.12
C GLN A 304 5.50 -0.87 -0.56
N MET A 305 6.28 -0.80 0.52
CA MET A 305 6.78 -1.97 1.22
C MET A 305 6.36 -1.87 2.67
N ALA A 306 5.85 -2.97 3.20
CA ALA A 306 5.44 -3.08 4.59
C ALA A 306 5.99 -4.36 5.20
N ARG A 307 6.03 -4.38 6.53
CA ARG A 307 6.47 -5.49 7.36
C ARG A 307 5.39 -5.81 8.39
N VAL A 308 5.11 -7.08 8.62
CA VAL A 308 4.49 -7.53 9.87
C VAL A 308 5.57 -8.03 10.80
N SER A 309 5.74 -7.36 11.95
CA SER A 309 6.72 -7.71 12.98
C SER A 309 6.08 -7.60 14.37
N GLY A 310 6.25 -8.62 15.21
CA GLY A 310 5.68 -8.62 16.57
C GLY A 310 4.15 -8.39 16.61
N GLY A 311 3.44 -8.77 15.54
CA GLY A 311 2.00 -8.57 15.41
C GLY A 311 1.57 -7.20 14.89
N VAL A 312 2.51 -6.28 14.60
CA VAL A 312 2.26 -4.92 14.08
C VAL A 312 2.55 -4.87 12.59
N PHE A 313 1.70 -4.20 11.81
CA PHE A 313 1.94 -3.86 10.40
C PHE A 313 2.61 -2.50 10.30
N GLU A 314 3.83 -2.46 9.78
CA GLU A 314 4.72 -1.30 9.74
C GLU A 314 5.08 -0.96 8.28
N PRO A 315 4.86 0.28 7.82
CA PRO A 315 5.43 0.75 6.55
C PRO A 315 6.97 0.80 6.64
N LEU A 316 7.63 0.45 5.54
CA LEU A 316 9.09 0.52 5.39
C LEU A 316 9.54 1.55 4.34
N GLY A 317 8.63 2.00 3.50
CA GLY A 317 8.89 2.97 2.44
C GLY A 317 7.85 2.89 1.32
N ARG A 318 7.77 3.94 0.52
CA ARG A 318 6.88 4.06 -0.66
C ARG A 318 7.64 4.72 -1.82
N SER A 319 7.29 4.38 -3.06
CA SER A 319 7.78 5.07 -4.27
C SER A 319 7.20 6.48 -4.37
N ASP A 320 7.43 7.22 -5.44
CA ASP A 320 6.46 8.19 -5.97
C ASP A 320 5.65 7.49 -7.06
N LEU A 321 5.48 8.11 -8.22
CA LEU A 321 4.57 7.65 -9.26
C LEU A 321 5.31 7.41 -10.58
N LYS A 322 4.99 6.28 -11.22
CA LYS A 322 5.48 5.91 -12.55
C LYS A 322 4.37 6.10 -13.57
N HIS A 323 4.64 6.86 -14.62
CA HIS A 323 3.78 7.01 -15.79
C HIS A 323 3.92 5.78 -16.69
N ALA A 324 2.80 5.13 -17.03
CA ALA A 324 2.77 4.20 -18.14
C ALA A 324 3.02 4.92 -19.47
N PHE A 325 3.46 4.16 -20.47
CA PHE A 325 3.77 4.70 -21.78
C PHE A 325 3.14 3.92 -22.93
N LEU A 326 3.22 2.58 -22.96
CA LEU A 326 2.49 1.73 -23.90
C LEU A 326 2.21 0.35 -23.30
N THR A 327 1.33 -0.41 -23.95
CA THR A 327 1.02 -1.80 -23.63
C THR A 327 1.59 -2.74 -24.68
N ILE A 328 2.01 -3.93 -24.25
CA ILE A 328 2.46 -5.00 -25.15
C ILE A 328 1.31 -5.85 -25.68
N ASN A 329 0.12 -5.76 -25.07
CA ASN A 329 -1.05 -6.58 -25.41
C ASN A 329 -0.70 -8.06 -25.60
N SER A 330 -0.19 -8.69 -24.54
CA SER A 330 0.14 -10.11 -24.50
C SER A 330 -1.06 -10.95 -24.06
N GLY A 331 -1.10 -12.23 -24.45
CA GLY A 331 -2.13 -13.17 -23.98
C GLY A 331 -3.57 -12.81 -24.37
N CYS A 332 -3.76 -11.98 -25.39
CA CYS A 332 -5.06 -11.45 -25.78
C CYS A 332 -6.05 -12.52 -26.27
N ALA A 333 -7.34 -12.29 -26.01
CA ALA A 333 -8.40 -13.06 -26.65
C ALA A 333 -8.44 -12.81 -28.18
N PRO A 334 -8.86 -13.81 -28.99
CA PRO A 334 -8.99 -13.65 -30.44
C PRO A 334 -9.85 -12.46 -30.84
N GLY A 335 -9.29 -11.55 -31.64
CA GLY A 335 -9.97 -10.35 -32.15
C GLY A 335 -9.93 -9.13 -31.24
N ALA A 336 -9.27 -9.21 -30.08
CA ALA A 336 -9.07 -8.06 -29.19
C ALA A 336 -8.26 -6.95 -29.88
N CYS A 337 -8.40 -5.71 -29.40
CA CYS A 337 -7.54 -4.63 -29.84
C CYS A 337 -6.10 -4.87 -29.34
N THR A 338 -5.14 -4.87 -30.26
CA THR A 338 -3.71 -5.02 -29.93
C THR A 338 -2.91 -3.78 -30.30
N ASP A 339 -3.55 -2.62 -30.45
CA ASP A 339 -2.86 -1.34 -30.62
C ASP A 339 -2.06 -1.03 -29.35
N SER A 340 -0.78 -0.67 -29.49
CA SER A 340 0.12 -0.49 -28.35
C SER A 340 -0.25 0.71 -27.45
N HIS A 341 -1.17 1.57 -27.88
CA HIS A 341 -1.73 2.66 -27.09
C HIS A 341 -3.08 2.31 -26.42
N VAL A 342 -3.53 1.07 -26.55
CA VAL A 342 -4.83 0.63 -26.06
C VAL A 342 -4.69 -0.75 -25.42
N LEU A 343 -4.93 -0.87 -24.12
CA LEU A 343 -5.01 -2.18 -23.49
C LEU A 343 -6.35 -2.82 -23.86
N GLY A 344 -6.30 -3.76 -24.81
CA GLY A 344 -7.46 -4.48 -25.30
C GLY A 344 -8.08 -5.40 -24.25
N ILE A 345 -9.35 -5.76 -24.44
CA ILE A 345 -10.05 -6.69 -23.54
C ILE A 345 -9.32 -8.04 -23.49
N SER A 346 -9.14 -8.58 -22.28
CA SER A 346 -8.39 -9.81 -22.01
C SER A 346 -6.92 -9.79 -22.42
N CYS A 347 -6.40 -8.63 -22.82
CA CYS A 347 -4.97 -8.46 -23.03
C CYS A 347 -4.27 -8.13 -21.71
N ALA A 348 -3.04 -8.59 -21.59
CA ALA A 348 -2.16 -8.33 -20.47
C ALA A 348 -0.94 -7.48 -20.86
N ASP A 349 -0.48 -6.67 -19.91
CA ASP A 349 0.72 -5.85 -20.01
C ASP A 349 1.65 -6.10 -18.82
N VAL A 350 2.97 -6.07 -19.06
CA VAL A 350 3.96 -6.25 -18.00
C VAL A 350 4.94 -5.10 -18.01
N TYR A 351 5.01 -4.40 -16.88
CA TYR A 351 6.14 -3.53 -16.57
C TYR A 351 7.14 -4.25 -15.69
N GLY A 352 8.32 -4.53 -16.26
CA GLY A 352 9.46 -5.11 -15.57
C GLY A 352 10.11 -4.13 -14.58
N THR A 353 10.99 -4.67 -13.74
CA THR A 353 11.73 -3.88 -12.74
C THR A 353 12.60 -2.80 -13.37
N GLY A 354 13.22 -3.05 -14.53
CA GLY A 354 14.02 -2.05 -15.24
C GLY A 354 13.15 -0.92 -15.80
N THR A 355 12.02 -1.23 -16.43
CA THR A 355 11.08 -0.21 -16.91
C THR A 355 10.48 0.65 -15.80
N ASN A 356 10.21 0.05 -14.63
CA ASN A 356 9.75 0.79 -13.46
C ASN A 356 10.85 1.67 -12.81
N ASN A 357 12.11 1.48 -13.19
CA ASN A 357 13.22 2.35 -12.81
C ASN A 357 13.46 3.53 -13.78
N SER A 358 12.64 3.67 -14.82
CA SER A 358 12.85 4.69 -15.85
C SER A 358 12.61 6.10 -15.31
N VAL A 359 13.69 6.82 -15.00
CA VAL A 359 13.63 8.21 -14.49
C VAL A 359 12.87 9.15 -15.42
N GLY A 360 12.91 8.91 -16.73
CA GLY A 360 12.12 9.68 -17.69
C GLY A 360 10.61 9.47 -17.59
N SER A 361 10.15 8.55 -16.73
CA SER A 361 8.73 8.25 -16.49
C SER A 361 8.36 8.24 -15.00
N LEU A 362 9.27 8.66 -14.11
CA LEU A 362 9.00 8.79 -12.68
C LEU A 362 8.74 10.27 -12.33
N ALA A 363 7.75 10.53 -11.50
CA ALA A 363 7.36 11.87 -11.08
C ALA A 363 6.72 11.85 -9.67
N PRO A 364 6.61 13.01 -8.99
CA PRO A 364 5.92 13.13 -7.71
C PRO A 364 4.44 12.72 -7.76
N ARG A 365 3.94 12.13 -6.68
CA ARG A 365 2.51 11.77 -6.54
C ARG A 365 1.56 12.98 -6.59
N SER A 366 2.02 14.14 -6.12
CA SER A 366 1.19 15.33 -5.92
C SER A 366 0.55 15.89 -7.19
N GLU A 367 0.91 15.41 -8.37
CA GLU A 367 0.41 15.87 -9.66
C GLU A 367 -0.83 15.10 -10.15
N VAL A 368 -1.15 13.97 -9.50
CA VAL A 368 -2.26 13.09 -9.88
C VAL A 368 -3.36 13.15 -8.83
N THR A 369 -4.59 13.35 -9.27
CA THR A 369 -5.81 13.13 -8.48
C THR A 369 -6.13 11.63 -8.52
N ALA A 370 -5.80 10.91 -7.46
CA ALA A 370 -5.85 9.46 -7.39
C ALA A 370 -7.27 8.91 -7.52
N SER A 371 -8.28 9.57 -6.93
CA SER A 371 -9.68 9.11 -7.00
C SER A 371 -10.26 9.12 -8.41
N THR A 372 -9.67 9.89 -9.33
CA THR A 372 -10.13 10.04 -10.72
C THR A 372 -9.12 9.55 -11.76
N GLY A 373 -7.86 9.32 -11.38
CA GLY A 373 -6.78 9.01 -12.32
C GLY A 373 -6.51 10.15 -13.32
N ILE A 374 -6.59 11.40 -12.84
CA ILE A 374 -6.36 12.59 -13.67
C ILE A 374 -5.01 13.22 -13.31
N TRP A 375 -4.15 13.40 -14.30
CA TRP A 375 -2.91 14.18 -14.20
C TRP A 375 -3.14 15.57 -14.78
N SER A 376 -3.01 16.59 -13.94
CA SER A 376 -3.19 17.99 -14.36
C SER A 376 -1.81 18.61 -14.64
N HIS A 377 -1.47 18.75 -15.91
CA HIS A 377 -0.13 19.20 -16.35
C HIS A 377 -0.16 20.26 -17.47
N CYS A 378 -1.34 20.80 -17.76
CA CYS A 378 -1.62 21.59 -18.96
C CYS A 378 -2.43 22.85 -18.60
N GLY A 379 -2.43 23.84 -19.49
CA GLY A 379 -3.26 25.05 -19.33
C GLY A 379 -2.73 26.01 -18.26
N GLY A 380 -1.40 26.08 -18.12
CA GLY A 380 -0.71 26.90 -17.13
C GLY A 380 -0.58 26.23 -15.76
N ILE A 381 -0.78 24.91 -15.67
CA ILE A 381 -0.54 24.11 -14.46
C ILE A 381 0.81 23.40 -14.64
N PRO A 382 1.87 23.83 -13.92
CA PRO A 382 3.16 23.16 -13.97
C PRO A 382 3.08 21.72 -13.45
N SER A 383 3.90 20.86 -14.03
CA SER A 383 4.17 19.49 -13.60
C SER A 383 5.67 19.23 -13.63
N HIS A 384 6.08 18.07 -13.14
CA HIS A 384 7.46 17.63 -13.18
C HIS A 384 7.99 17.53 -14.61
N PHE A 385 7.17 17.08 -15.57
CA PHE A 385 7.59 16.92 -16.97
C PHE A 385 7.31 18.15 -17.86
N ASP A 386 6.49 19.08 -17.38
CA ASP A 386 6.13 20.34 -18.05
C ASP A 386 6.16 21.46 -17.02
N THR A 387 7.34 22.05 -16.84
CA THR A 387 7.61 23.01 -15.77
C THR A 387 6.95 24.36 -15.98
N ASN A 388 6.48 24.65 -17.20
CA ASN A 388 5.85 25.92 -17.55
C ASN A 388 4.32 25.79 -17.80
N GLY A 389 3.80 24.57 -17.90
CA GLY A 389 2.38 24.23 -18.09
C GLY A 389 1.84 24.50 -19.49
N ASP A 390 2.70 24.55 -20.52
CA ASP A 390 2.36 24.86 -21.92
C ASP A 390 1.93 23.64 -22.75
N CYS A 391 1.80 22.47 -22.11
CA CYS A 391 1.51 21.17 -22.70
C CYS A 391 2.64 20.58 -23.54
N VAL A 392 3.87 21.05 -23.37
CA VAL A 392 5.05 20.49 -24.02
C VAL A 392 5.99 19.95 -22.95
N GLN A 393 6.48 18.74 -23.18
CA GLN A 393 7.50 18.17 -22.31
C GLN A 393 8.79 19.00 -22.39
N ASP A 394 9.20 19.61 -21.27
CA ASP A 394 10.45 20.38 -21.15
C ASP A 394 11.45 19.74 -20.18
N PHE A 395 11.00 18.74 -19.40
CA PHE A 395 11.84 17.95 -18.50
C PHE A 395 11.60 16.45 -18.67
N SER A 396 12.65 15.65 -18.52
CA SER A 396 12.61 14.18 -18.69
C SER A 396 13.47 13.46 -17.65
N GLY A 397 13.45 13.91 -16.41
CA GLY A 397 14.22 13.31 -15.31
C GLY A 397 15.73 13.54 -15.40
N SER A 398 16.19 14.56 -16.14
CA SER A 398 17.62 14.80 -16.33
C SER A 398 18.30 15.15 -15.00
N GLY A 399 19.31 14.37 -14.60
CA GLY A 399 20.00 14.53 -13.32
C GLY A 399 19.39 13.73 -12.16
N GLU A 400 18.26 13.06 -12.39
CA GLU A 400 17.61 12.22 -11.41
C GLU A 400 18.10 10.78 -11.47
N ASN A 401 17.79 10.03 -10.41
CA ASN A 401 18.15 8.63 -10.29
C ASN A 401 17.07 7.89 -9.49
N ALA A 402 17.30 6.60 -9.27
CA ALA A 402 16.36 5.74 -8.56
C ALA A 402 15.97 6.23 -7.15
N PHE A 403 16.78 7.08 -6.49
CA PHE A 403 16.50 7.59 -5.14
C PHE A 403 15.60 8.83 -5.13
N THR A 404 15.43 9.51 -6.26
CA THR A 404 14.54 10.68 -6.35
C THR A 404 13.10 10.23 -6.06
N HIS A 405 12.62 9.25 -6.83
CA HIS A 405 11.23 8.78 -6.82
C HIS A 405 11.06 7.32 -6.37
N GLY A 406 12.15 6.58 -6.10
CA GLY A 406 12.05 5.17 -5.76
C GLY A 406 11.59 4.90 -4.33
N LEU A 407 11.04 3.70 -4.11
CA LEU A 407 10.72 3.19 -2.79
C LEU A 407 12.01 2.96 -2.01
N LYS A 408 12.28 3.85 -1.06
CA LYS A 408 13.45 3.80 -0.18
C LYS A 408 13.12 3.00 1.08
N ALA A 409 13.59 1.76 1.16
CA ALA A 409 13.51 0.95 2.36
C ALA A 409 14.85 0.98 3.08
N ALA A 410 14.84 1.17 4.39
CA ALA A 410 16.08 1.14 5.14
C ALA A 410 16.64 -0.26 5.30
N GLU A 411 17.95 -0.41 5.11
CA GLU A 411 18.59 -1.71 5.18
C GLU A 411 18.43 -2.38 6.56
N ALA A 412 18.48 -1.57 7.63
CA ALA A 412 18.29 -2.03 9.00
C ALA A 412 16.90 -2.62 9.27
N ASP A 413 15.91 -2.34 8.41
CA ASP A 413 14.55 -2.84 8.54
C ASP A 413 14.29 -4.14 7.76
N LEU A 414 15.18 -4.56 6.87
CA LEU A 414 14.90 -5.63 5.90
C LEU A 414 15.26 -7.04 6.38
N GLN A 415 15.81 -7.19 7.58
CA GLN A 415 16.23 -8.48 8.13
C GLN A 415 15.86 -8.68 9.61
N VAL A 416 14.75 -8.06 10.04
CA VAL A 416 14.17 -8.29 11.38
C VAL A 416 13.72 -9.74 11.53
N ALA A 417 14.18 -10.40 12.59
CA ALA A 417 13.88 -11.81 12.84
C ALA A 417 12.37 -12.04 13.08
N GLY A 418 11.80 -13.05 12.41
CA GLY A 418 10.38 -13.38 12.51
C GLY A 418 9.45 -12.42 11.78
N ALA A 419 9.98 -11.41 11.08
CA ALA A 419 9.19 -10.49 10.28
C ALA A 419 8.73 -11.13 8.96
N THR A 420 7.55 -10.71 8.51
CA THR A 420 7.03 -11.01 7.18
C THR A 420 7.01 -9.72 6.36
N TYR A 421 7.53 -9.74 5.14
CA TYR A 421 7.64 -8.55 4.29
C TYR A 421 6.70 -8.66 3.10
N TYR A 422 6.04 -7.55 2.78
CA TYR A 422 5.15 -7.42 1.65
C TYR A 422 5.61 -6.25 0.79
N VAL A 423 5.57 -6.45 -0.53
CA VAL A 423 5.59 -5.35 -1.50
C VAL A 423 4.20 -5.29 -2.11
N GLU A 424 3.60 -4.11 -2.09
CA GLU A 424 2.30 -3.79 -2.65
C GLU A 424 2.47 -2.84 -3.83
N ALA A 425 1.71 -3.07 -4.90
CA ALA A 425 1.62 -2.17 -6.04
C ALA A 425 0.15 -1.81 -6.30
N PHE A 426 -0.08 -0.60 -6.77
CA PHE A 426 -1.40 -0.08 -7.13
C PHE A 426 -1.29 0.65 -8.48
N TYR A 427 -2.13 0.23 -9.42
CA TYR A 427 -2.35 0.95 -10.67
C TYR A 427 -3.58 1.84 -10.58
N ILE A 428 -3.34 3.12 -10.79
CA ILE A 428 -4.38 4.13 -10.89
C ILE A 428 -4.72 4.25 -12.37
N VAL A 429 -5.87 3.69 -12.73
CA VAL A 429 -6.41 3.71 -14.09
C VAL A 429 -7.66 4.58 -14.07
N ARG A 430 -7.73 5.55 -14.99
CA ARG A 430 -8.88 6.45 -15.09
C ARG A 430 -10.15 5.67 -15.40
N ASN A 431 -11.22 5.97 -14.67
CA ASN A 431 -12.53 5.31 -14.78
C ASN A 431 -12.55 3.82 -14.44
N ASP A 432 -11.49 3.30 -13.81
CA ASP A 432 -11.49 1.94 -13.30
C ASP A 432 -12.57 1.77 -12.23
N ILE A 433 -13.43 0.77 -12.42
CA ILE A 433 -14.59 0.55 -11.55
C ILE A 433 -14.21 -0.13 -10.23
N ASN A 434 -12.99 -0.67 -10.09
CA ASN A 434 -12.58 -1.45 -8.94
C ASN A 434 -11.09 -1.31 -8.62
N ILE A 435 -10.72 -0.23 -7.92
CA ILE A 435 -9.32 -0.03 -7.51
C ILE A 435 -8.70 -1.20 -6.72
N PHE A 436 -9.52 -2.04 -6.06
CA PHE A 436 -9.01 -3.13 -5.22
C PHE A 436 -8.53 -4.34 -6.02
N ASN A 437 -8.94 -4.48 -7.29
CA ASN A 437 -8.36 -5.48 -8.18
C ASN A 437 -7.18 -4.93 -9.00
N SER A 438 -7.09 -3.60 -9.18
CA SER A 438 -5.95 -2.91 -9.80
C SER A 438 -4.75 -2.73 -8.84
N MET A 439 -4.89 -3.18 -7.59
CA MET A 439 -3.81 -3.30 -6.62
C MET A 439 -3.62 -4.74 -6.16
N GLY A 440 -2.42 -5.02 -5.68
CA GLY A 440 -2.07 -6.35 -5.18
C GLY A 440 -0.74 -6.32 -4.45
N HIS A 441 -0.44 -7.41 -3.77
CA HIS A 441 0.78 -7.54 -3.01
C HIS A 441 1.35 -8.95 -3.09
N ARG A 442 2.64 -9.04 -2.75
CA ARG A 442 3.32 -10.33 -2.63
C ARG A 442 4.27 -10.33 -1.45
N GLN A 443 4.34 -11.47 -0.78
CA GLN A 443 5.33 -11.67 0.25
C GLN A 443 6.72 -11.85 -0.37
N VAL A 444 7.71 -11.15 0.16
CA VAL A 444 9.13 -11.25 -0.24
C VAL A 444 10.00 -11.64 0.94
N ALA A 445 11.18 -12.17 0.66
CA ALA A 445 12.20 -12.52 1.66
C ALA A 445 13.48 -11.72 1.40
N PRO A 446 13.60 -10.47 1.87
CA PRO A 446 14.75 -9.63 1.59
C PRO A 446 16.04 -10.30 2.06
N ALA A 447 17.04 -10.33 1.19
CA ALA A 447 18.34 -10.90 1.48
C ALA A 447 19.45 -10.11 0.79
N LYS A 448 20.57 -9.93 1.49
CA LYS A 448 21.76 -9.25 0.96
C LYS A 448 22.94 -10.24 0.91
N PRO A 449 22.98 -11.17 -0.08
CA PRO A 449 24.03 -12.20 -0.17
C PRO A 449 25.44 -11.62 -0.38
N ALA A 450 25.55 -10.47 -1.03
CA ALA A 450 26.79 -9.72 -1.21
C ALA A 450 26.52 -8.21 -1.01
N ALA A 451 27.01 -7.35 -1.92
CA ALA A 451 26.73 -5.92 -1.84
C ALA A 451 25.36 -5.53 -2.44
N THR A 452 24.70 -6.45 -3.15
CA THR A 452 23.38 -6.26 -3.78
C THR A 452 22.28 -6.96 -3.00
N TRP A 453 21.16 -6.27 -2.77
CA TRP A 453 19.93 -6.84 -2.24
C TRP A 453 19.18 -7.67 -3.29
N THR A 454 18.57 -8.74 -2.81
CA THR A 454 17.66 -9.62 -3.54
C THR A 454 16.35 -9.70 -2.76
N PHE A 455 15.23 -9.84 -3.47
CA PHE A 455 13.90 -9.94 -2.87
C PHE A 455 13.12 -11.15 -3.43
N PRO A 456 13.59 -12.39 -3.20
CA PRO A 456 12.88 -13.58 -3.61
C PRO A 456 11.42 -13.59 -3.15
N THR A 457 10.53 -14.06 -4.01
CA THR A 457 9.13 -14.27 -3.65
C THR A 457 9.03 -15.37 -2.58
N ALA A 458 8.32 -15.10 -1.49
CA ALA A 458 8.12 -16.04 -0.38
C ALA A 458 6.68 -16.57 -0.28
N GLY A 459 5.78 -16.09 -1.13
CA GLY A 459 4.37 -16.49 -1.19
C GLY A 459 3.76 -16.30 -2.58
N ALA A 460 2.52 -16.73 -2.72
CA ALA A 460 1.71 -16.47 -3.91
C ALA A 460 1.37 -14.98 -4.02
N TYR A 461 1.14 -14.53 -5.25
CA TYR A 461 0.51 -13.23 -5.49
C TYR A 461 -0.87 -13.18 -4.83
N THR A 462 -1.24 -12.03 -4.25
CA THR A 462 -2.56 -11.79 -3.65
C THR A 462 -3.09 -10.46 -4.14
N GLN A 463 -4.30 -10.46 -4.70
CA GLN A 463 -4.98 -9.24 -5.12
C GLN A 463 -5.51 -8.45 -3.91
N GLY A 464 -5.50 -7.12 -4.01
CA GLY A 464 -5.85 -6.20 -2.92
C GLY A 464 -4.65 -5.75 -2.06
N PRO A 465 -4.89 -4.84 -1.10
CA PRO A 465 -3.82 -4.23 -0.31
C PRO A 465 -3.23 -5.20 0.74
N ALA A 466 -1.94 -5.07 1.04
CA ALA A 466 -1.19 -5.91 1.96
C ALA A 466 -1.75 -5.87 3.40
N ILE A 467 -2.41 -4.77 3.78
CA ILE A 467 -3.09 -4.64 5.08
C ILE A 467 -4.16 -5.74 5.28
N ASN A 468 -4.77 -6.24 4.19
CA ASN A 468 -5.77 -7.32 4.26
C ASN A 468 -5.17 -8.68 4.62
N SER A 469 -3.87 -8.88 4.35
CA SER A 469 -3.13 -10.08 4.78
C SER A 469 -2.70 -10.02 6.25
N TRP A 470 -2.69 -8.82 6.85
CA TRP A 470 -2.46 -8.66 8.29
C TRP A 470 -3.74 -8.86 9.11
N VAL A 471 -4.84 -8.23 8.69
CA VAL A 471 -6.18 -8.40 9.26
C VAL A 471 -7.18 -8.56 8.13
N ASN A 472 -7.83 -9.72 8.04
CA ASN A 472 -8.80 -9.97 6.97
C ASN A 472 -10.05 -9.07 7.15
N PRO A 473 -10.50 -8.32 6.13
CA PRO A 473 -11.64 -7.40 6.26
C PRO A 473 -13.00 -8.09 6.43
N THR A 474 -13.13 -9.35 6.02
CA THR A 474 -14.37 -10.14 6.12
C THR A 474 -14.40 -11.05 7.35
N THR A 475 -13.22 -11.53 7.77
CA THR A 475 -13.04 -12.43 8.92
C THR A 475 -11.84 -11.97 9.76
N PRO A 476 -11.90 -10.79 10.41
CA PRO A 476 -10.74 -10.19 11.08
C PRO A 476 -10.18 -11.04 12.23
N GLY A 477 -11.03 -11.89 12.83
CA GLY A 477 -10.69 -12.71 13.99
C GLY A 477 -10.93 -11.98 15.31
N ALA A 478 -10.72 -12.68 16.42
CA ALA A 478 -10.92 -12.11 17.75
C ALA A 478 -9.92 -10.99 18.04
N GLY A 479 -10.40 -9.88 18.59
CA GLY A 479 -9.56 -8.73 18.95
C GLY A 479 -9.00 -7.98 17.74
N ALA A 480 -9.61 -8.09 16.57
CA ALA A 480 -9.21 -7.35 15.39
C ALA A 480 -10.43 -6.80 14.64
N ASP A 481 -10.22 -5.73 13.88
CA ASP A 481 -11.21 -5.16 12.97
C ASP A 481 -10.47 -4.55 11.76
N ASN A 482 -11.10 -4.56 10.59
CA ASN A 482 -10.54 -3.95 9.39
C ASN A 482 -11.68 -3.41 8.52
N ARG A 483 -11.73 -2.09 8.37
CA ARG A 483 -12.83 -1.36 7.73
C ARG A 483 -12.32 -0.40 6.69
N THR A 484 -13.01 -0.35 5.56
CA THR A 484 -12.82 0.65 4.51
C THR A 484 -13.98 1.65 4.58
N LEU A 485 -13.66 2.94 4.47
CA LEU A 485 -14.59 4.03 4.21
C LEU A 485 -14.45 4.47 2.78
N ASP A 486 -15.56 4.45 2.04
CA ASP A 486 -15.71 5.19 0.81
C ASP A 486 -16.31 6.56 1.15
N THR A 487 -15.58 7.62 0.83
CA THR A 487 -15.99 8.99 1.13
C THR A 487 -16.79 9.62 -0.02
N GLY A 488 -16.87 8.95 -1.18
CA GLY A 488 -17.28 9.55 -2.45
C GLY A 488 -16.18 10.36 -3.16
N GLU A 489 -15.08 10.68 -2.46
CA GLU A 489 -13.90 11.41 -2.96
C GLU A 489 -12.63 10.54 -2.82
N GLY A 490 -12.80 9.21 -2.76
CA GLY A 490 -11.75 8.24 -2.50
C GLY A 490 -11.95 7.49 -1.19
N ARG A 491 -11.01 6.59 -0.89
CA ARG A 491 -11.14 5.51 0.11
C ARG A 491 -10.00 5.50 1.10
N VAL A 492 -10.36 5.29 2.36
CA VAL A 492 -9.42 5.15 3.47
C VAL A 492 -9.77 3.88 4.23
N GLN A 493 -8.77 3.15 4.69
CA GLN A 493 -8.91 1.88 5.39
C GLN A 493 -8.18 1.91 6.72
N LEU A 494 -8.82 1.42 7.79
CA LEU A 494 -8.22 1.27 9.10
C LEU A 494 -8.35 -0.19 9.54
N ALA A 495 -7.21 -0.81 9.79
CA ALA A 495 -7.13 -2.10 10.46
C ALA A 495 -6.59 -1.91 11.88
N VAL A 496 -7.06 -2.74 12.81
CA VAL A 496 -6.59 -2.82 14.18
C VAL A 496 -6.41 -4.27 14.59
N LYS A 497 -5.35 -4.54 15.37
CA LYS A 497 -5.13 -5.80 16.06
C LYS A 497 -4.78 -5.54 17.53
N VAL A 498 -5.55 -6.16 18.42
CA VAL A 498 -5.38 -6.09 19.87
C VAL A 498 -4.71 -7.39 20.34
N THR A 499 -3.47 -7.29 20.82
CA THR A 499 -2.68 -8.45 21.22
C THR A 499 -2.24 -8.35 22.67
N THR A 500 -2.49 -9.38 23.47
CA THR A 500 -1.94 -9.46 24.84
C THR A 500 -0.41 -9.48 24.81
N LEU A 501 0.22 -8.65 25.64
CA LEU A 501 1.67 -8.57 25.74
C LEU A 501 2.24 -9.83 26.40
N ALA A 502 3.38 -10.30 25.87
CA ALA A 502 4.08 -11.43 26.46
C ALA A 502 4.47 -11.14 27.92
N GLY A 503 4.13 -12.06 28.84
CA GLY A 503 4.42 -11.91 30.27
C GLY A 503 3.45 -11.02 31.05
N SER A 504 2.44 -10.42 30.42
CA SER A 504 1.42 -9.61 31.10
C SER A 504 0.01 -9.94 30.58
N PRO A 505 -0.75 -10.82 31.28
CA PRO A 505 -2.06 -11.26 30.80
C PRO A 505 -3.12 -10.16 30.78
N THR A 506 -2.86 -9.05 31.47
CA THR A 506 -3.76 -7.91 31.58
C THR A 506 -3.34 -6.72 30.73
N ARG A 507 -2.19 -6.75 30.05
CA ARG A 507 -1.74 -5.66 29.16
C ARG A 507 -1.93 -6.07 27.71
N HIS A 508 -2.45 -5.15 26.92
CA HIS A 508 -2.74 -5.35 25.50
C HIS A 508 -2.10 -4.24 24.67
N ARG A 509 -1.51 -4.62 23.55
CA ARG A 509 -1.12 -3.71 22.49
C ARG A 509 -2.28 -3.49 21.54
N TYR A 510 -2.63 -2.23 21.32
CA TYR A 510 -3.52 -1.80 20.26
C TYR A 510 -2.65 -1.31 19.10
N ALA A 511 -2.52 -2.12 18.05
CA ALA A 511 -1.79 -1.77 16.84
C ALA A 511 -2.78 -1.45 15.73
N TYR A 512 -2.66 -0.27 15.13
CA TYR A 512 -3.47 0.20 14.01
C TYR A 512 -2.60 0.37 12.77
N ALA A 513 -3.17 0.12 11.60
CA ALA A 513 -2.63 0.59 10.33
C ALA A 513 -3.73 1.37 9.60
N LEU A 514 -3.43 2.62 9.27
CA LEU A 514 -4.30 3.53 8.54
C LEU A 514 -3.72 3.70 7.13
N GLN A 515 -4.43 3.17 6.13
CA GLN A 515 -4.05 3.25 4.73
C GLN A 515 -4.99 4.21 3.99
N ASN A 516 -4.41 5.22 3.34
CA ASN A 516 -5.13 6.03 2.36
C ASN A 516 -4.90 5.39 0.99
N HIS A 517 -5.97 4.93 0.32
CA HIS A 517 -5.86 4.30 -0.99
C HIS A 517 -5.83 5.36 -2.08
N ASP A 518 -6.89 6.16 -2.18
CA ASP A 518 -7.14 7.13 -3.24
C ASP A 518 -7.90 8.39 -2.74
N PHE A 519 -7.94 8.66 -1.42
CA PHE A 519 -8.56 9.88 -0.89
C PHE A 519 -7.63 11.09 -1.04
N ASP A 520 -7.96 11.97 -1.99
CA ASP A 520 -7.09 13.06 -2.44
C ASP A 520 -6.82 14.13 -1.38
N ARG A 521 -7.78 14.40 -0.48
CA ARG A 521 -7.66 15.49 0.52
C ARG A 521 -6.74 15.16 1.70
N ARG A 522 -6.14 13.95 1.69
CA ARG A 522 -5.14 13.43 2.65
C ARG A 522 -5.60 13.45 4.12
N ILE A 523 -4.87 12.73 4.99
CA ILE A 523 -5.19 12.67 6.42
C ILE A 523 -4.06 13.29 7.25
N LYS A 524 -4.41 14.21 8.16
CA LYS A 524 -3.47 14.92 9.03
C LYS A 524 -3.53 14.54 10.51
N SER A 525 -4.57 13.84 10.93
CA SER A 525 -4.66 13.35 12.31
C SER A 525 -5.48 12.07 12.40
N PHE A 526 -5.18 11.26 13.42
CA PHE A 526 -5.91 10.05 13.78
C PHE A 526 -6.19 10.08 15.28
N ARG A 527 -7.44 9.85 15.68
CA ARG A 527 -7.83 9.84 17.09
C ARG A 527 -8.58 8.56 17.44
N VAL A 528 -8.10 7.92 18.51
CA VAL A 528 -8.74 6.76 19.14
C VAL A 528 -9.42 7.22 20.43
N PRO A 529 -10.77 7.21 20.51
CA PRO A 529 -11.47 7.65 21.71
C PRO A 529 -11.51 6.54 22.77
N PHE A 530 -11.13 6.89 24.01
CA PHE A 530 -11.35 6.06 25.20
C PHE A 530 -11.08 6.86 26.47
N ASN A 531 -11.49 6.36 27.65
CA ASN A 531 -11.19 7.03 28.90
C ASN A 531 -9.75 6.70 29.34
N THR A 532 -8.82 7.62 29.14
CA THR A 532 -7.41 7.43 29.51
C THR A 532 -7.17 7.53 31.01
N ALA A 533 -8.11 8.09 31.78
CA ALA A 533 -8.01 8.19 33.23
C ALA A 533 -8.30 6.84 33.93
N ILE A 534 -8.92 5.88 33.23
CA ILE A 534 -9.26 4.57 33.78
C ILE A 534 -8.28 3.53 33.23
N GLY A 535 -7.09 3.42 33.83
CA GLY A 535 -6.11 2.40 33.47
C GLY A 535 -4.79 3.00 33.01
N VAL A 536 -3.92 2.15 32.47
CA VAL A 536 -2.60 2.56 31.99
C VAL A 536 -2.64 2.79 30.49
N VAL A 537 -1.92 3.83 30.07
CA VAL A 537 -1.62 4.13 28.68
C VAL A 537 -0.12 4.35 28.59
N GLU A 538 0.56 3.51 27.81
CA GLU A 538 2.01 3.56 27.65
C GLU A 538 2.43 3.20 26.22
N ASN A 539 3.71 3.37 25.89
CA ASN A 539 4.28 2.99 24.59
C ASN A 539 3.54 3.58 23.37
N ILE A 540 3.02 4.80 23.51
CA ILE A 540 2.41 5.56 22.41
C ILE A 540 3.47 5.81 21.35
N ALA A 541 3.24 5.28 20.15
CA ALA A 541 4.19 5.37 19.06
C ALA A 541 3.47 5.31 17.71
N PHE A 542 4.20 5.61 16.66
CA PHE A 542 3.75 5.49 15.27
C PHE A 542 4.91 4.96 14.41
N ALA A 543 4.64 4.71 13.12
CA ALA A 543 5.64 4.46 12.08
C ALA A 543 5.03 4.81 10.71
N ASP A 544 5.72 5.61 9.91
CA ASP A 544 5.35 6.03 8.54
C ASP A 544 6.33 5.49 7.47
N GLY A 545 7.50 5.02 7.90
CA GLY A 545 8.46 4.31 7.06
C GLY A 545 9.31 5.21 6.17
N ASP A 546 9.23 6.53 6.31
CA ASP A 546 10.02 7.46 5.46
C ASP A 546 11.41 7.77 6.06
N GLY A 547 11.57 7.64 7.37
CA GLY A 547 12.81 7.91 8.10
C GLY A 547 13.15 9.39 8.23
N PHE A 548 12.19 10.30 8.08
CA PHE A 548 12.39 11.75 8.16
C PHE A 548 11.91 12.33 9.50
N ALA A 549 12.72 12.23 10.56
CA ALA A 549 12.34 12.66 11.92
C ALA A 549 11.73 14.08 12.06
N ALA A 550 11.94 14.98 11.10
CA ALA A 550 11.39 16.33 11.09
C ALA A 550 9.88 16.40 10.72
N ASN A 551 9.34 15.37 10.05
CA ASN A 551 7.92 15.29 9.67
C ASN A 551 7.14 14.24 10.50
N ASP A 552 7.77 13.67 11.52
CA ASP A 552 7.20 12.67 12.44
C ASP A 552 5.90 13.13 13.12
N TRP A 553 4.90 12.26 13.17
CA TRP A 553 3.64 12.49 13.87
C TRP A 553 3.82 12.43 15.39
N VAL A 554 3.04 13.24 16.13
CA VAL A 554 3.08 13.25 17.59
C VAL A 554 1.78 12.71 18.17
N GLY A 555 1.87 11.67 19.00
CA GLY A 555 0.75 11.09 19.75
C GLY A 555 0.59 11.73 21.13
N VAL A 556 -0.54 12.38 21.39
CA VAL A 556 -0.84 13.04 22.66
C VAL A 556 -2.10 12.44 23.29
N PRO A 557 -2.02 11.85 24.50
CA PRO A 557 -3.19 11.46 25.25
C PRO A 557 -3.86 12.66 25.93
N ASP A 558 -5.19 12.68 25.91
CA ASP A 558 -6.06 13.55 26.73
C ASP A 558 -7.03 12.68 27.54
N ALA A 559 -7.89 13.26 28.39
CA ALA A 559 -8.83 12.50 29.24
C ALA A 559 -9.78 11.55 28.48
N THR A 560 -9.94 11.77 27.17
CA THR A 560 -10.95 11.14 26.30
C THR A 560 -10.36 10.40 25.10
N GLY A 561 -9.04 10.22 25.03
CA GLY A 561 -8.40 9.37 24.02
C GLY A 561 -6.95 9.74 23.72
N ILE A 562 -6.44 9.20 22.62
CA ILE A 562 -5.13 9.56 22.05
C ILE A 562 -5.35 10.16 20.67
N THR A 563 -4.70 11.29 20.39
CA THR A 563 -4.66 11.89 19.06
C THR A 563 -3.22 11.91 18.54
N TRP A 564 -2.99 11.30 17.39
CA TRP A 564 -1.77 11.49 16.60
C TRP A 564 -2.00 12.59 15.58
N THR A 565 -1.07 13.54 15.48
CA THR A 565 -1.17 14.69 14.58
C THR A 565 0.11 14.86 13.78
N ALA A 566 -0.02 15.06 12.47
CA ALA A 566 1.07 15.44 11.57
C ALA A 566 1.57 16.86 11.89
N PRO A 567 2.88 17.12 11.92
CA PRO A 567 3.41 18.47 12.09
C PRO A 567 2.98 19.40 10.94
N ALA A 568 2.66 20.64 11.27
CA ALA A 568 2.30 21.64 10.28
C ALA A 568 3.53 22.11 9.49
N ALA A 569 3.38 22.27 8.17
CA ALA A 569 4.40 22.83 7.28
C ALA A 569 5.77 22.12 7.33
N ALA A 570 5.75 20.78 7.33
CA ALA A 570 6.96 19.97 7.19
C ALA A 570 7.40 19.84 5.72
N THR A 571 8.71 19.70 5.50
CA THR A 571 9.30 19.34 4.21
C THR A 571 10.24 18.14 4.42
N PRO A 572 9.96 16.95 3.86
CA PRO A 572 8.77 16.64 3.05
C PRO A 572 7.46 16.71 3.86
N PRO A 573 6.30 16.82 3.20
CA PRO A 573 5.00 16.83 3.86
C PRO A 573 4.79 15.59 4.74
N ALA A 574 4.04 15.76 5.83
CA ALA A 574 3.84 14.72 6.85
C ALA A 574 2.49 14.01 6.73
N GLU A 575 1.54 14.60 6.04
CA GLU A 575 0.20 14.07 5.91
C GLU A 575 0.18 12.73 5.16
N LEU A 576 -0.79 11.89 5.50
CA LEU A 576 -1.01 10.61 4.85
C LEU A 576 -1.60 10.83 3.46
N ASP A 577 -0.72 10.92 2.48
CA ASP A 577 -1.04 10.94 1.05
C ASP A 577 -1.61 9.60 0.57
N TYR A 578 -2.16 9.55 -0.65
CA TYR A 578 -2.73 8.34 -1.22
C TYR A 578 -1.68 7.22 -1.44
N ALA A 579 -2.17 6.00 -1.67
CA ALA A 579 -1.39 4.77 -1.81
C ALA A 579 -0.31 4.57 -0.73
N SER A 580 -0.64 4.92 0.52
CA SER A 580 0.31 4.95 1.62
C SER A 580 -0.33 4.54 2.94
N VAL A 581 0.48 4.08 3.87
CA VAL A 581 0.04 3.60 5.19
C VAL A 581 0.87 4.20 6.31
N ILE A 582 0.23 4.52 7.43
CA ILE A 582 0.88 4.84 8.71
C ILE A 582 0.40 3.84 9.76
N SER A 583 1.33 3.36 10.58
CA SER A 583 1.06 2.52 11.73
C SER A 583 1.00 3.35 13.01
N PHE A 584 0.03 3.07 13.88
CA PHE A 584 -0.08 3.67 15.20
C PHE A 584 -0.18 2.59 16.27
N ARG A 585 0.41 2.82 17.43
CA ARG A 585 0.33 1.86 18.53
C ARG A 585 0.39 2.49 19.90
N PHE A 586 -0.19 1.81 20.87
CA PHE A 586 -0.02 2.04 22.29
C PHE A 586 -0.40 0.78 23.06
N ASP A 587 0.02 0.72 24.32
CA ASP A 587 -0.30 -0.38 25.23
C ASP A 587 -1.25 0.11 26.33
N SER A 588 -2.24 -0.72 26.70
CA SER A 588 -3.19 -0.43 27.77
C SER A 588 -3.62 -1.71 28.52
N ASP A 589 -4.08 -1.58 29.77
CA ASP A 589 -4.73 -2.68 30.51
C ASP A 589 -6.25 -2.77 30.34
N GLN A 590 -6.84 -1.80 29.64
CA GLN A 590 -8.26 -1.84 29.35
C GLN A 590 -8.58 -2.90 28.29
N THR A 591 -9.69 -3.60 28.47
CA THR A 591 -10.21 -4.54 27.46
C THR A 591 -10.70 -3.80 26.23
N SER A 592 -10.71 -4.44 25.06
CA SER A 592 -11.16 -3.79 23.83
C SER A 592 -12.68 -3.72 23.72
N ALA A 593 -13.18 -2.64 23.13
CA ALA A 593 -14.58 -2.45 22.76
C ALA A 593 -14.67 -1.74 21.39
N ALA A 594 -15.83 -1.82 20.74
CA ALA A 594 -16.11 -1.07 19.53
C ALA A 594 -16.12 0.44 19.83
N ALA A 595 -15.52 1.22 18.94
CA ALA A 595 -15.38 2.66 19.07
C ALA A 595 -15.42 3.33 17.69
N LEU A 596 -15.70 4.64 17.69
CA LEU A 596 -15.72 5.46 16.48
C LEU A 596 -14.48 6.36 16.46
N ALA A 597 -13.42 5.92 15.77
CA ALA A 597 -12.23 6.72 15.58
C ALA A 597 -12.50 7.88 14.61
N SER A 598 -11.73 8.95 14.74
CA SER A 598 -11.83 10.12 13.86
C SER A 598 -10.52 10.42 13.14
N LEU A 599 -10.62 10.78 11.86
CA LEU A 599 -9.52 11.18 10.99
C LEU A 599 -9.66 12.65 10.64
N GLY A 600 -8.67 13.48 10.93
CA GLY A 600 -8.66 14.87 10.48
C GLY A 600 -8.23 14.97 9.03
N VAL A 601 -9.03 15.63 8.18
CA VAL A 601 -8.70 15.84 6.77
C VAL A 601 -7.68 16.96 6.63
N PHE A 602 -6.64 16.77 5.81
CA PHE A 602 -5.58 17.76 5.64
C PHE A 602 -6.07 18.98 4.86
N GLU A 603 -6.57 18.77 3.66
CA GLU A 603 -7.01 19.82 2.75
C GLU A 603 -8.37 20.43 3.13
N ALA A 604 -8.64 21.63 2.63
CA ALA A 604 -9.90 22.31 2.85
C ALA A 604 -11.08 21.58 2.18
N GLY A 605 -12.28 21.74 2.73
CA GLY A 605 -13.50 21.11 2.21
C GLY A 605 -14.38 20.55 3.32
N ALA A 606 -15.50 19.94 2.94
CA ALA A 606 -16.41 19.25 3.85
C ALA A 606 -16.51 17.76 3.45
N PRO A 607 -16.48 16.82 4.41
CA PRO A 607 -16.25 17.05 5.83
C PRO A 607 -14.77 17.37 6.13
N THR A 608 -14.52 18.05 7.25
CA THR A 608 -13.16 18.30 7.78
C THR A 608 -12.63 17.14 8.63
N GLN A 609 -13.51 16.17 8.93
CA GLN A 609 -13.23 15.00 9.72
C GLN A 609 -14.00 13.79 9.16
N LEU A 610 -13.32 12.66 9.02
CA LEU A 610 -13.93 11.37 8.70
C LEU A 610 -14.07 10.54 9.99
N ASN A 611 -15.07 9.67 10.05
CA ASN A 611 -15.28 8.78 11.20
C ASN A 611 -15.31 7.33 10.71
N LEU A 612 -14.62 6.45 11.43
CA LEU A 612 -14.57 5.02 11.12
C LEU A 612 -14.75 4.16 12.37
N GLN A 613 -15.51 3.07 12.23
CA GLN A 613 -15.60 2.05 13.27
C GLN A 613 -14.26 1.32 13.42
N THR A 614 -13.89 1.04 14.66
CA THR A 614 -12.69 0.29 15.02
C THR A 614 -12.83 -0.32 16.42
N LEU A 615 -11.76 -0.94 16.91
CA LEU A 615 -11.62 -1.35 18.31
C LEU A 615 -10.74 -0.34 19.04
N ALA A 616 -11.14 0.06 20.23
CA ALA A 616 -10.35 0.89 21.15
C ALA A 616 -10.43 0.29 22.57
N PRO A 617 -9.59 0.75 23.51
CA PRO A 617 -9.81 0.51 24.93
C PRO A 617 -11.25 0.85 25.34
N ALA A 618 -11.85 -0.01 26.14
CA ALA A 618 -13.20 0.19 26.61
C ALA A 618 -13.26 1.44 27.49
N THR A 619 -13.98 2.46 27.02
CA THR A 619 -14.55 3.47 27.92
C THR A 619 -15.36 2.70 28.95
N GLY A 620 -14.88 2.55 30.19
CA GLY A 620 -15.65 1.89 31.26
C GLY A 620 -17.08 2.42 31.18
N ALA A 621 -18.06 1.54 30.97
CA ALA A 621 -19.34 1.89 30.36
C ALA A 621 -19.92 3.22 30.89
N VAL A 622 -19.93 4.25 30.04
CA VAL A 622 -20.71 5.47 30.23
C VAL A 622 -21.45 5.72 28.93
N THR A 623 -22.68 5.22 28.88
CA THR A 623 -23.69 5.59 27.90
C THR A 623 -24.02 7.08 28.11
N PRO A 624 -24.21 7.89 27.05
CA PRO A 624 -24.68 9.26 27.21
C PRO A 624 -25.96 9.29 28.06
N GLY A 625 -25.95 10.09 29.14
CA GLY A 625 -27.06 10.14 30.09
C GLY A 625 -27.05 9.07 31.20
N ASP A 626 -25.99 8.27 31.34
CA ASP A 626 -25.87 7.32 32.45
C ASP A 626 -25.83 8.01 33.82
N TYR A 627 -26.50 7.40 34.79
CA TYR A 627 -26.52 7.83 36.19
C TYR A 627 -25.40 7.15 36.98
N HIS A 628 -24.53 7.96 37.58
CA HIS A 628 -23.43 7.51 38.44
C HIS A 628 -23.70 7.91 39.89
N THR A 629 -23.75 6.93 40.78
CA THR A 629 -23.87 7.18 42.22
C THR A 629 -22.60 7.78 42.79
N VAL A 630 -22.73 8.70 43.74
CA VAL A 630 -21.61 9.16 44.59
C VAL A 630 -21.84 8.71 46.02
N THR A 631 -20.78 8.65 46.83
CA THR A 631 -20.97 8.62 48.29
C THR A 631 -21.76 9.88 48.68
N PRO A 632 -22.93 9.76 49.34
CA PRO A 632 -23.79 10.90 49.61
C PRO A 632 -23.02 12.07 50.22
N CYS A 633 -23.07 13.21 49.54
CA CYS A 633 -22.22 14.35 49.84
C CYS A 633 -23.05 15.62 50.05
N ARG A 634 -22.77 16.37 51.11
CA ARG A 634 -23.42 17.65 51.39
C ARG A 634 -22.72 18.77 50.62
N LEU A 635 -23.36 19.25 49.56
CA LEU A 635 -22.83 20.30 48.69
C LEU A 635 -23.10 21.71 49.24
N LEU A 636 -24.19 21.88 49.98
CA LEU A 636 -24.55 23.15 50.61
C LEU A 636 -25.29 22.88 51.93
N ASP A 637 -24.99 23.65 52.97
CA ASP A 637 -25.84 23.82 54.14
C ASP A 637 -25.69 25.25 54.65
N THR A 638 -26.69 26.07 54.35
CA THR A 638 -26.71 27.51 54.66
C THR A 638 -26.64 27.87 56.16
N ARG A 639 -26.65 26.88 57.05
CA ARG A 639 -26.41 27.07 58.49
C ARG A 639 -24.93 27.03 58.86
N THR A 640 -24.08 26.48 57.99
CA THR A 640 -22.65 26.31 58.24
C THR A 640 -21.88 27.58 57.92
N VAL A 641 -20.82 27.85 58.69
CA VAL A 641 -19.98 29.06 58.54
C VAL A 641 -19.29 29.09 57.17
N GLY A 642 -18.83 27.94 56.67
CA GLY A 642 -18.20 27.83 55.34
C GLY A 642 -19.12 28.22 54.18
N ASP A 643 -20.43 28.06 54.35
CA ASP A 643 -21.46 28.43 53.38
C ASP A 643 -22.11 29.79 53.66
N GLY A 644 -21.46 30.61 54.49
CA GLY A 644 -21.89 31.97 54.85
C GLY A 644 -22.90 32.06 56.01
N ALA A 645 -23.31 30.94 56.60
CA ALA A 645 -24.21 30.85 57.77
C ALA A 645 -25.47 31.75 57.71
N THR A 646 -25.99 31.99 56.50
CA THR A 646 -27.08 32.95 56.26
C THR A 646 -28.22 32.25 55.52
N PRO A 647 -29.47 32.32 56.01
CA PRO A 647 -30.63 31.80 55.28
C PRO A 647 -30.86 32.57 53.99
N ILE A 648 -31.48 31.93 52.99
CA ILE A 648 -31.76 32.56 51.71
C ILE A 648 -33.07 33.36 51.83
N THR A 649 -33.00 34.67 51.60
CA THR A 649 -34.17 35.57 51.58
C THR A 649 -35.10 35.25 50.41
N SER A 650 -36.41 35.34 50.64
CA SER A 650 -37.46 35.18 49.63
C SER A 650 -37.17 36.03 48.39
N GLY A 651 -37.23 35.42 47.21
CA GLY A 651 -36.97 36.05 45.92
C GLY A 651 -35.50 36.09 45.51
N THR A 652 -34.55 35.94 46.43
CA THR A 652 -33.11 35.99 46.13
C THR A 652 -32.61 34.66 45.56
N VAL A 653 -31.87 34.72 44.46
CA VAL A 653 -31.22 33.55 43.86
C VAL A 653 -29.86 33.32 44.52
N ARG A 654 -29.60 32.08 44.94
CA ARG A 654 -28.27 31.63 45.33
C ARG A 654 -27.72 30.67 44.26
N GLU A 655 -26.59 31.04 43.66
CA GLU A 655 -25.84 30.15 42.77
C GLU A 655 -24.90 29.25 43.57
N LEU A 656 -24.76 28.01 43.11
CA LEU A 656 -23.90 26.99 43.71
C LEU A 656 -23.06 26.35 42.60
N ASN A 657 -21.74 26.36 42.78
CA ASN A 657 -20.84 25.61 41.91
C ASN A 657 -20.97 24.12 42.25
N VAL A 658 -21.26 23.30 41.23
CA VAL A 658 -21.40 21.85 41.39
C VAL A 658 -20.17 21.16 40.81
N LEU A 659 -19.73 21.59 39.64
CA LEU A 659 -18.46 21.16 39.05
C LEU A 659 -17.28 21.75 39.83
N GLY A 660 -16.21 20.98 39.98
CA GLY A 660 -14.99 21.40 40.69
C GLY A 660 -15.05 21.25 42.22
N VAL A 661 -16.19 20.82 42.80
CA VAL A 661 -16.26 20.44 44.21
C VAL A 661 -15.76 19.01 44.39
N THR A 662 -14.43 18.88 44.52
CA THR A 662 -13.73 17.58 44.62
C THR A 662 -14.24 16.71 45.77
N ALA A 663 -14.75 17.33 46.85
CA ALA A 663 -15.30 16.63 48.01
C ALA A 663 -16.52 15.73 47.68
N CYS A 664 -17.28 16.03 46.62
CA CYS A 664 -18.44 15.22 46.21
C CYS A 664 -18.16 14.26 45.05
N GLY A 665 -16.93 14.22 44.51
CA GLY A 665 -16.54 13.28 43.45
C GLY A 665 -17.29 13.45 42.12
N ILE A 666 -17.79 14.66 41.82
CA ILE A 666 -18.50 14.97 40.57
C ILE A 666 -17.47 15.39 39.51
N PRO A 667 -17.38 14.69 38.36
CA PRO A 667 -16.43 15.03 37.30
C PRO A 667 -16.84 16.29 36.53
N ALA A 668 -15.89 16.93 35.84
CA ALA A 668 -16.10 18.21 35.14
C ALA A 668 -17.05 18.08 33.93
N GLU A 669 -17.28 16.87 33.46
CA GLU A 669 -18.11 16.57 32.31
C GLU A 669 -19.57 16.30 32.69
N ALA A 670 -19.92 16.29 33.98
CA ALA A 670 -21.31 16.05 34.41
C ALA A 670 -22.27 17.14 33.89
N THR A 671 -23.41 16.73 33.33
CA THR A 671 -24.41 17.66 32.75
C THR A 671 -25.65 17.83 33.63
N ALA A 672 -25.88 16.92 34.58
CA ALA A 672 -26.94 17.00 35.57
C ALA A 672 -26.56 16.29 36.88
N VAL A 673 -27.28 16.58 37.96
CA VAL A 673 -27.12 15.96 39.28
C VAL A 673 -28.43 15.49 39.87
N ALA A 674 -28.40 14.36 40.58
CA ALA A 674 -29.49 13.91 41.45
C ALA A 674 -29.20 14.37 42.89
N ILE A 675 -30.12 15.14 43.45
CA ILE A 675 -29.96 15.83 44.73
C ILE A 675 -31.17 15.63 45.64
N ASN A 676 -30.94 15.73 46.95
CA ASN A 676 -31.96 15.96 47.95
C ASN A 676 -31.90 17.43 48.39
N VAL A 677 -33.02 18.12 48.24
CA VAL A 677 -33.18 19.54 48.58
C VAL A 677 -33.97 19.62 49.88
N THR A 678 -33.40 20.22 50.91
CA THR A 678 -34.03 20.33 52.23
C THR A 678 -34.25 21.80 52.60
N ALA A 679 -35.51 22.18 52.84
CA ALA A 679 -35.87 23.45 53.46
C ALA A 679 -35.89 23.27 54.99
N ILE A 680 -35.22 24.18 55.70
CA ILE A 680 -34.98 24.10 57.14
C ILE A 680 -35.43 25.42 57.78
N ASN A 681 -36.29 25.32 58.80
CA ASN A 681 -36.81 26.45 59.57
C ASN A 681 -37.27 27.65 58.70
N PRO A 682 -38.12 27.43 57.68
CA PRO A 682 -38.62 28.52 56.86
C PRO A 682 -39.42 29.52 57.71
N GLY A 683 -39.20 30.82 57.50
CA GLY A 683 -39.90 31.87 58.24
C GLY A 683 -41.40 31.99 57.94
N ASP A 684 -41.85 31.44 56.81
CA ASP A 684 -43.25 31.41 56.38
C ASP A 684 -43.48 30.23 55.40
N SER A 685 -44.72 29.94 55.07
CA SER A 685 -45.08 28.95 54.04
C SER A 685 -44.67 29.43 52.65
N GLY A 686 -44.16 28.50 51.84
CA GLY A 686 -43.58 28.82 50.55
C GLY A 686 -43.04 27.61 49.79
N TYR A 687 -42.16 27.86 48.83
CA TYR A 687 -41.51 26.82 48.05
C TYR A 687 -40.08 27.17 47.62
N LEU A 688 -39.29 26.16 47.30
CA LEU A 688 -38.00 26.26 46.63
C LEU A 688 -38.14 25.93 45.15
N VAL A 689 -37.40 26.65 44.32
CA VAL A 689 -37.16 26.32 42.91
C VAL A 689 -35.68 26.08 42.74
N VAL A 690 -35.33 24.93 42.17
CA VAL A 690 -33.97 24.54 41.81
C VAL A 690 -33.88 24.37 40.30
N TYR A 691 -32.95 25.09 39.67
CA TYR A 691 -32.90 25.22 38.20
C TYR A 691 -31.52 25.66 37.70
N SER A 692 -31.32 25.55 36.38
CA SER A 692 -30.09 26.01 35.69
C SER A 692 -30.36 26.96 34.51
N SER A 693 -31.62 27.15 34.11
CA SER A 693 -32.01 28.10 33.06
C SER A 693 -31.76 29.56 33.46
N THR A 694 -31.82 30.46 32.47
CA THR A 694 -31.79 31.91 32.70
C THR A 694 -32.96 32.34 33.58
N ASP A 695 -34.18 31.95 33.18
CA ASP A 695 -35.41 32.23 33.91
C ASP A 695 -35.82 31.07 34.81
N PRO A 696 -36.38 31.33 36.01
CA PRO A 696 -36.86 30.28 36.90
C PRO A 696 -38.09 29.58 36.32
N PRO A 697 -38.19 28.25 36.42
CA PRO A 697 -39.39 27.52 36.01
C PRO A 697 -40.60 27.88 36.88
N THR A 698 -41.80 27.68 36.34
CA THR A 698 -43.07 27.92 37.05
C THR A 698 -43.40 26.83 38.08
N ALA A 699 -42.79 25.65 37.95
CA ALA A 699 -42.97 24.53 38.87
C ALA A 699 -42.04 24.64 40.10
N SER A 700 -42.57 24.32 41.28
CA SER A 700 -41.77 24.23 42.52
C SER A 700 -41.03 22.90 42.62
N THR A 701 -39.79 22.93 43.12
CA THR A 701 -39.02 21.73 43.48
C THR A 701 -39.42 21.17 44.85
N LEU A 702 -39.73 22.02 45.82
CA LEU A 702 -40.13 21.62 47.17
C LEU A 702 -41.08 22.65 47.77
N THR A 703 -42.24 22.23 48.28
CA THR A 703 -43.17 23.09 49.03
C THR A 703 -43.06 22.83 50.54
N PHE A 704 -43.13 23.89 51.34
CA PHE A 704 -43.00 23.82 52.79
C PHE A 704 -43.95 24.78 53.50
N GLY A 705 -44.32 24.44 54.75
CA GLY A 705 -45.05 25.33 55.65
C GLY A 705 -44.09 26.06 56.60
N ALA A 706 -44.56 27.14 57.23
CA ALA A 706 -43.78 27.89 58.22
C ALA A 706 -43.22 26.96 59.33
N GLY A 707 -41.93 27.10 59.65
CA GLY A 707 -41.21 26.29 60.64
C GLY A 707 -41.01 24.81 60.29
N ALA A 708 -41.60 24.31 59.19
CA ALA A 708 -41.54 22.89 58.85
C ALA A 708 -40.25 22.55 58.09
N VAL A 709 -39.46 21.62 58.65
CA VAL A 709 -38.34 21.01 57.91
C VAL A 709 -38.91 20.01 56.90
N ARG A 710 -38.62 20.23 55.62
CA ARG A 710 -39.14 19.40 54.51
C ARG A 710 -38.01 19.09 53.54
N THR A 711 -38.05 17.93 52.92
CA THR A 711 -37.07 17.50 51.92
C THR A 711 -37.76 16.91 50.70
N ASN A 712 -37.15 17.05 49.52
CA ASN A 712 -37.58 16.39 48.29
C ASN A 712 -36.35 16.00 47.45
N ASN A 713 -36.45 14.90 46.70
CA ASN A 713 -35.45 14.54 45.70
C ASN A 713 -35.72 15.29 44.39
N ALA A 714 -34.66 15.70 43.70
CA ALA A 714 -34.75 16.34 42.40
C ALA A 714 -33.56 15.93 41.51
N ILE A 715 -33.80 15.86 40.20
CA ILE A 715 -32.74 15.85 39.19
C ILE A 715 -32.70 17.23 38.57
N SER A 716 -31.53 17.87 38.57
CA SER A 716 -31.35 19.18 37.95
C SER A 716 -30.20 19.16 36.96
N LYS A 717 -30.45 19.70 35.77
CA LYS A 717 -29.38 20.06 34.83
C LYS A 717 -28.45 21.09 35.47
N LEU A 718 -27.22 21.13 35.00
CA LEU A 718 -26.23 22.17 35.33
C LEU A 718 -26.20 23.22 34.21
N THR A 719 -25.74 24.43 34.54
CA THR A 719 -25.35 25.40 33.50
C THR A 719 -24.11 24.91 32.74
N VAL A 720 -23.77 25.54 31.62
CA VAL A 720 -22.52 25.27 30.88
C VAL A 720 -21.28 25.43 31.78
N ASP A 721 -21.33 26.40 32.70
CA ASP A 721 -20.27 26.63 33.71
C ASP A 721 -20.41 25.74 34.96
N GLY A 722 -21.28 24.72 34.94
CA GLY A 722 -21.37 23.73 36.03
C GLY A 722 -22.11 24.18 37.29
N LYS A 723 -23.04 25.12 37.18
CA LYS A 723 -23.74 25.73 38.32
C LYS A 723 -25.19 25.29 38.45
N LEU A 724 -25.70 25.45 39.67
CA LEU A 724 -27.10 25.28 40.05
C LEU A 724 -27.61 26.55 40.73
N LYS A 725 -28.87 26.93 40.48
CA LYS A 725 -29.55 28.07 41.13
C LYS A 725 -30.63 27.59 42.08
N ILE A 726 -30.70 28.20 43.26
CA ILE A 726 -31.73 27.96 44.28
C ILE A 726 -32.46 29.28 44.55
N ARG A 727 -33.78 29.27 44.45
CA ARG A 727 -34.62 30.45 44.76
C ARG A 727 -35.79 30.06 45.66
N PRO A 728 -35.87 30.58 46.91
CA PRO A 728 -37.04 30.46 47.74
C PRO A 728 -38.09 31.51 47.40
N VAL A 729 -39.37 31.16 47.50
CA VAL A 729 -40.51 32.08 47.37
C VAL A 729 -41.45 31.83 48.54
N LEU A 730 -41.56 32.80 49.45
CA LEU A 730 -42.36 32.75 50.67
C LEU A 730 -43.52 33.74 50.60
N THR A 731 -44.67 33.38 51.16
CA THR A 731 -45.97 34.05 50.97
C THR A 731 -45.98 35.49 51.47
N THR A 732 -45.42 35.74 52.66
CA THR A 732 -45.37 37.07 53.28
C THR A 732 -43.96 37.69 53.29
N GLY A 733 -43.03 37.11 52.50
CA GLY A 733 -41.60 37.42 52.60
C GLY A 733 -40.88 36.55 53.64
N GLY A 734 -39.67 36.93 54.05
CA GLY A 734 -38.85 36.18 55.01
C GLY A 734 -37.68 35.41 54.37
N SER A 735 -37.15 34.41 55.06
CA SER A 735 -36.01 33.61 54.61
C SER A 735 -36.13 32.14 55.02
N VAL A 736 -35.32 31.28 54.42
CA VAL A 736 -35.29 29.84 54.70
C VAL A 736 -33.85 29.32 54.63
N HIS A 737 -33.47 28.43 55.55
CA HIS A 737 -32.22 27.70 55.42
C HIS A 737 -32.40 26.55 54.44
N VAL A 738 -31.42 26.34 53.56
CA VAL A 738 -31.41 25.24 52.60
C VAL A 738 -30.20 24.35 52.84
N ALA A 739 -30.39 23.04 52.70
CA ALA A 739 -29.31 22.07 52.52
C ALA A 739 -29.50 21.29 51.21
N ILE A 740 -28.40 21.01 50.52
CA ILE A 740 -28.34 20.24 49.27
C ILE A 740 -27.39 19.07 49.47
N ASP A 741 -27.91 17.85 49.35
CA ASP A 741 -27.13 16.62 49.38
C ASP A 741 -27.15 15.97 48.00
N VAL A 742 -25.99 15.58 47.47
CA VAL A 742 -25.84 14.95 46.15
C VAL A 742 -25.80 13.43 46.33
N ALA A 743 -26.62 12.72 45.55
CA ALA A 743 -26.69 11.27 45.52
C ALA A 743 -26.02 10.66 44.27
N GLY A 744 -25.89 11.43 43.20
CA GLY A 744 -25.22 11.03 41.96
C GLY A 744 -25.23 12.12 40.88
N TYR A 745 -24.60 11.83 39.75
CA TYR A 745 -24.53 12.72 38.59
C TYR A 745 -24.85 11.98 37.29
N PHE A 746 -25.08 12.75 36.22
CA PHE A 746 -25.32 12.23 34.88
C PHE A 746 -24.22 12.65 33.90
N ALA A 747 -23.73 11.70 33.11
CA ALA A 747 -22.71 11.94 32.07
C ALA A 747 -23.21 12.84 30.92
N PRO A 748 -22.33 13.39 30.05
CA PRO A 748 -22.75 14.10 28.84
C PRO A 748 -23.70 13.27 27.97
N GLY A 749 -24.85 13.83 27.65
CA GLY A 749 -25.87 13.16 26.85
C GLY A 749 -27.25 13.76 27.09
N THR A 750 -28.17 13.50 26.17
CA THR A 750 -29.59 13.82 26.39
C THR A 750 -30.22 12.59 27.06
N PRO A 751 -30.85 12.72 28.24
CA PRO A 751 -31.63 11.64 28.83
C PRO A 751 -32.73 11.13 27.92
#